data_AF-A0A7S0U7Q8-F1
#
_entry.id   AF-A0A7S0U7Q8-F1
#
_cell.length_a   1.000
_cell.length_b   1.000
_cell.length_c   1.000
_cell.angle_alpha   90.00
_cell.angle_beta   90.00
_cell.angle_gamma   90.00
#
_symmetry.space_group_name_H-M   'P 1'
#
loop_
_entity.id
_entity.type
_entity.pdbx_description
1 polymer ?
#
loop_
_entity_poly.entity_id
_entity_poly.type
_entity_poly.pdbx_seq_one_letter_code
_entity_poly.pdbx_strand_id
1 'polypeptide(L)'
;RDDAGGKMECRACPEGSYCPGNGKIRSCPSRKTSALGAHRRSMCGCVAGYRDSDRVPGSNYVWVFEGKFGVKKAGPYHVCTRSDDGSLLSVDGRGVVNNDGLHGARTRCGRVVLGKGLHTVKTTGFQRHGGVTMQVLYSGPDTYGRRKHLRVADKKRERYGRGRWDMTIYRSKRSLKMTPSDAELKGSRFVLVGKGSVHRVHFRRLNDFRRFIRGTCHLCAPGHFCPGGFRSRYRRRRYRGVPYARQLRCPHRSWSIKLGSKNRKECDQCRPGYYGPGLRKCKSCRRGFYCPGGAEQRPCPEGSTSHGRARDINKCFCKARYKKKAAGGPNHQCVKCPRGSYCPRAGGRYIRKCPVGATSPSGSMRWSACKCPAGQYRHGHSRCYNCQKRYYCKGDNRRRRCPAYAVSNPRSDSVEDCVCPSLKHRYPRRYSKTTTSCMKYSCRKTTLCRVQRWCDGDSLCRGFTFPEGVRVGMGCKIRGLSKCVSDRRSGDSTLYLKRKQIPDSVHLMRRLRIKVPQCSRSGPQITFERRCYGRDRHAGSLPVGDWSVVHWNRCDNDAGLCEIRHCRIHSGATQQIKNIPEGFTVDLYSRRRFKGYKATLRGPIGRRCLQHVRDRRRRRFTNRLQSVKIRKQPGFVPIKYAGWCSMWYWNPLGRSGIRHFPKVAHLFPQVAKVVQRVDFRHDSEFIAVVGSGHFDRVAITFKGTLRIRKEGRYRICTNSDDGSHIHLDGRAFVSSPGLHPPRKRCRTRNLSKGDHSVFMKFFENGGGAYMRATYSGPDTGGVERDMRSVGHGGSCVAPKAECKCGSGWCSEFFFDPNGHRQVRNYPNVHKLNGQAAKVVSKINFRNDRALQRFLGASRKKSGFDRVAVRFNGILRIRKGGRYRLCTSSDDGSRLLIDGRMAVDNGGLHGTRKRCSHKYLSAGNHVAVVDFFENGGGASIKVFYRGPDTRGRERLMPSVWHNPKKCGAVGSSGGKRPSKPRGPAAPVCKG
;
A
#
# COMPACT_ATOMS: atom_id res chain seq x y z
N ARG A 1 -0.16 52.69 -48.85
CA ARG A 1 1.23 52.20 -48.96
C ARG A 1 1.24 50.68 -49.03
N ASP A 2 0.52 50.14 -50.00
CA ASP A 2 1.10 49.63 -51.25
C ASP A 2 2.52 50.12 -51.61
N ASP A 3 3.25 49.26 -52.30
CA ASP A 3 4.68 49.38 -52.57
C ASP A 3 5.02 50.39 -53.69
N ALA A 4 4.00 51.04 -54.28
CA ALA A 4 4.12 52.05 -55.34
C ALA A 4 4.02 53.52 -54.83
N GLY A 5 4.12 53.75 -53.52
CA GLY A 5 4.31 55.10 -52.95
C GLY A 5 3.11 56.06 -52.92
N GLY A 6 2.03 55.80 -53.68
CA GLY A 6 0.84 56.67 -53.78
C GLY A 6 -0.32 56.31 -52.83
N LYS A 7 -0.95 57.33 -52.22
CA LYS A 7 -2.14 57.28 -51.33
C LYS A 7 -2.02 56.45 -50.01
N MET A 8 -2.42 57.10 -48.91
CA MET A 8 -2.58 56.43 -47.60
C MET A 8 -4.04 56.03 -47.37
N GLU A 9 -4.43 54.85 -47.84
CA GLU A 9 -5.77 54.31 -47.60
C GLU A 9 -5.92 53.74 -46.18
N CYS A 10 -6.91 54.23 -45.42
CA CYS A 10 -7.21 53.80 -44.06
C CYS A 10 -8.12 52.56 -44.03
N ARG A 11 -7.54 51.36 -43.98
CA ARG A 11 -8.28 50.09 -43.89
C ARG A 11 -8.71 49.75 -42.46
N ALA A 12 -9.92 49.19 -42.33
CA ALA A 12 -10.43 48.70 -41.05
C ALA A 12 -9.56 47.52 -40.53
N CYS A 13 -9.29 47.49 -39.23
CA CYS A 13 -8.42 46.47 -38.64
C CYS A 13 -8.99 45.04 -38.87
N PRO A 14 -8.21 44.08 -39.40
CA PRO A 14 -8.74 42.78 -39.82
C PRO A 14 -9.29 41.94 -38.67
N GLU A 15 -10.21 41.02 -38.98
CA GLU A 15 -10.78 40.10 -37.99
C GLU A 15 -9.67 39.33 -37.25
N GLY A 16 -9.85 39.12 -35.95
CA GLY A 16 -8.86 38.45 -35.10
C GLY A 16 -7.64 39.30 -34.75
N SER A 17 -7.60 40.57 -35.18
CA SER A 17 -6.58 41.55 -34.80
C SER A 17 -7.17 42.81 -34.15
N TYR A 18 -6.31 43.63 -33.56
CA TYR A 18 -6.66 44.97 -33.10
C TYR A 18 -5.55 45.99 -33.42
N CYS A 19 -5.95 47.21 -33.75
CA CYS A 19 -5.06 48.26 -34.25
C CYS A 19 -5.06 49.46 -33.30
N PRO A 20 -4.11 49.55 -32.35
CA PRO A 20 -4.06 50.61 -31.33
C PRO A 20 -3.64 52.01 -31.84
N GLY A 21 -3.47 52.21 -33.15
CA GLY A 21 -2.95 53.42 -33.77
C GLY A 21 -1.64 53.22 -34.52
N ASN A 22 -1.20 54.26 -35.23
CA ASN A 22 0.11 54.38 -35.89
C ASN A 22 0.45 53.20 -36.84
N GLY A 23 -0.51 52.78 -37.66
CA GLY A 23 -0.36 51.70 -38.65
C GLY A 23 -0.14 50.28 -38.09
N LYS A 24 -0.05 50.10 -36.75
CA LYS A 24 0.38 48.83 -36.15
C LYS A 24 -0.78 47.86 -35.97
N ILE A 25 -0.86 46.82 -36.80
CA ILE A 25 -1.77 45.69 -36.60
C ILE A 25 -1.22 44.76 -35.50
N ARG A 26 -2.05 44.32 -34.55
CA ARG A 26 -1.68 43.33 -33.53
C ARG A 26 -2.71 42.22 -33.41
N SER A 27 -2.29 40.96 -33.62
CA SER A 27 -3.18 39.80 -33.45
C SER A 27 -3.78 39.75 -32.03
N CYS A 28 -5.02 39.27 -31.92
CA CYS A 28 -5.65 39.03 -30.63
C CYS A 28 -4.90 37.95 -29.83
N PRO A 29 -4.98 37.99 -28.48
CA PRO A 29 -4.35 36.98 -27.63
C PRO A 29 -4.85 35.56 -27.93
N SER A 30 -4.02 34.54 -27.69
CA SER A 30 -4.36 33.13 -27.93
C SER A 30 -5.77 32.75 -27.45
N ARG A 31 -6.53 32.09 -28.33
CA ARG A 31 -7.94 31.67 -28.14
C ARG A 31 -8.94 32.84 -28.05
N LYS A 32 -8.57 34.01 -28.55
CA LYS A 32 -9.45 35.15 -28.83
C LYS A 32 -9.46 35.51 -30.30
N THR A 33 -10.57 36.08 -30.74
CA THR A 33 -10.68 36.85 -31.99
C THR A 33 -11.42 38.18 -31.67
N SER A 34 -11.65 39.01 -32.67
CA SER A 34 -12.26 40.34 -32.63
C SER A 34 -12.98 40.57 -33.95
N ALA A 35 -14.09 41.28 -33.96
CA ALA A 35 -14.70 41.75 -35.21
C ALA A 35 -13.78 42.74 -35.95
N LEU A 36 -14.04 42.92 -37.25
CA LEU A 36 -13.44 43.96 -38.09
C LEU A 36 -13.50 45.35 -37.41
N GLY A 37 -12.47 46.18 -37.60
CA GLY A 37 -12.40 47.53 -37.03
C GLY A 37 -12.04 47.58 -35.53
N ALA A 38 -11.60 46.48 -34.92
CA ALA A 38 -11.17 46.50 -33.53
C ALA A 38 -9.91 47.37 -33.34
N HIS A 39 -10.00 48.42 -32.52
CA HIS A 39 -8.91 49.37 -32.29
C HIS A 39 -8.23 49.21 -30.92
N ARG A 40 -8.78 48.40 -30.00
CA ARG A 40 -8.18 48.17 -28.66
C ARG A 40 -8.23 46.68 -28.29
N ARG A 41 -7.17 46.19 -27.62
CA ARG A 41 -7.04 44.79 -27.15
C ARG A 41 -8.24 44.31 -26.30
N SER A 42 -8.94 45.24 -25.66
CA SER A 42 -10.17 44.95 -24.89
C SER A 42 -11.35 44.48 -25.75
N MET A 43 -11.33 44.68 -27.07
CA MET A 43 -12.34 44.20 -28.01
C MET A 43 -12.17 42.71 -28.33
N CYS A 44 -10.95 42.16 -28.17
CA CYS A 44 -10.68 40.73 -28.31
C CYS A 44 -11.46 39.90 -27.27
N GLY A 45 -12.39 39.08 -27.75
CA GLY A 45 -13.22 38.15 -26.97
C GLY A 45 -12.89 36.69 -27.26
N CYS A 46 -13.31 35.75 -26.39
CA CYS A 46 -12.97 34.33 -26.60
C CYS A 46 -13.70 33.74 -27.80
N VAL A 47 -13.00 32.88 -28.55
CA VAL A 47 -13.57 32.15 -29.70
C VAL A 47 -14.64 31.14 -29.25
N ALA A 48 -15.50 30.70 -30.16
CA ALA A 48 -16.53 29.71 -29.88
C ALA A 48 -15.94 28.41 -29.28
N GLY A 49 -16.63 27.85 -28.29
CA GLY A 49 -16.17 26.73 -27.46
C GLY A 49 -15.33 27.16 -26.25
N TYR A 50 -15.00 28.44 -26.13
CA TYR A 50 -14.31 29.01 -24.97
C TYR A 50 -15.18 30.03 -24.24
N ARG A 51 -14.94 30.14 -22.93
CA ARG A 51 -15.51 31.14 -22.04
C ARG A 51 -14.44 32.07 -21.49
N ASP A 52 -14.85 33.28 -21.13
CA ASP A 52 -14.02 34.14 -20.27
C ASP A 52 -13.82 33.52 -18.88
N SER A 53 -12.63 33.73 -18.31
CA SER A 53 -12.25 33.46 -16.93
C SER A 53 -13.25 34.02 -15.91
N ASP A 54 -13.56 33.27 -14.85
CA ASP A 54 -14.32 33.81 -13.72
C ASP A 54 -13.49 34.81 -12.90
N ARG A 55 -14.15 35.71 -12.18
CA ARG A 55 -13.49 36.56 -11.17
C ARG A 55 -12.95 35.69 -10.03
N VAL A 56 -11.66 35.85 -9.72
CA VAL A 56 -11.04 35.26 -8.52
C VAL A 56 -11.78 35.78 -7.28
N PRO A 57 -12.37 34.89 -6.45
CA PRO A 57 -13.15 35.26 -5.27
C PRO A 57 -12.25 35.87 -4.19
N GLY A 58 -12.84 36.54 -3.19
CA GLY A 58 -12.09 37.07 -2.05
C GLY A 58 -11.63 36.02 -1.03
N SER A 59 -12.27 34.85 -1.07
CA SER A 59 -12.14 33.79 -0.07
C SER A 59 -12.23 32.41 -0.74
N ASN A 60 -11.74 31.39 -0.04
CA ASN A 60 -11.84 29.97 -0.39
C ASN A 60 -11.43 29.63 -1.84
N TYR A 61 -10.21 30.02 -2.23
CA TYR A 61 -9.62 29.67 -3.52
C TYR A 61 -8.24 29.03 -3.37
N VAL A 62 -7.84 28.31 -4.41
CA VAL A 62 -6.59 27.54 -4.50
C VAL A 62 -5.83 28.03 -5.72
N TRP A 63 -4.52 28.19 -5.60
CA TRP A 63 -3.61 28.35 -6.72
C TRP A 63 -2.76 27.11 -6.94
N VAL A 64 -2.46 26.84 -8.20
CA VAL A 64 -1.41 25.93 -8.64
C VAL A 64 -0.50 26.72 -9.58
N PHE A 65 0.79 26.79 -9.26
CA PHE A 65 1.82 27.32 -10.14
C PHE A 65 2.77 26.19 -10.56
N GLU A 66 2.97 26.01 -11.86
CA GLU A 66 3.82 24.96 -12.45
C GLU A 66 4.81 25.58 -13.45
N GLY A 67 6.04 25.07 -13.50
CA GLY A 67 7.05 25.53 -14.45
C GLY A 67 8.34 24.72 -14.39
N LYS A 68 9.33 25.08 -15.21
CA LYS A 68 10.67 24.50 -15.17
C LYS A 68 11.69 25.51 -14.66
N PHE A 69 12.25 25.29 -13.49
CA PHE A 69 13.38 26.05 -12.96
C PHE A 69 14.66 25.56 -13.64
N GLY A 70 15.33 26.44 -14.38
CA GLY A 70 16.63 26.13 -14.97
C GLY A 70 17.75 26.49 -14.01
N VAL A 71 18.55 25.48 -13.63
CA VAL A 71 19.74 25.63 -12.78
C VAL A 71 20.99 25.69 -13.67
N LYS A 72 21.76 26.78 -13.56
CA LYS A 72 23.01 26.95 -14.32
C LYS A 72 24.21 26.32 -13.60
N LYS A 73 24.27 26.49 -12.28
CA LYS A 73 25.34 25.96 -11.40
C LYS A 73 24.73 24.91 -10.46
N ALA A 74 25.13 23.66 -10.63
CA ALA A 74 24.70 22.55 -9.77
C ALA A 74 25.09 22.81 -8.30
N GLY A 75 24.28 22.33 -7.35
CA GLY A 75 24.59 22.45 -5.93
C GLY A 75 23.37 22.57 -5.00
N PRO A 76 23.59 22.96 -3.73
CA PRO A 76 22.52 23.11 -2.76
C PRO A 76 21.75 24.43 -2.95
N TYR A 77 20.46 24.31 -3.16
CA TYR A 77 19.51 25.42 -3.20
C TYR A 77 18.62 25.40 -1.96
N HIS A 78 18.34 26.59 -1.43
CA HIS A 78 17.21 26.83 -0.55
C HIS A 78 16.08 27.37 -1.40
N VAL A 79 14.90 26.76 -1.29
CA VAL A 79 13.66 27.23 -1.92
C VAL A 79 12.68 27.56 -0.80
N CYS A 80 11.98 28.68 -0.90
CA CYS A 80 11.04 29.14 0.11
C CYS A 80 9.71 29.55 -0.52
N THR A 81 8.62 29.32 0.22
CA THR A 81 7.33 29.96 -0.05
C THR A 81 7.05 30.98 1.06
N ARG A 82 6.50 32.14 0.69
CA ARG A 82 5.79 33.03 1.62
C ARG A 82 4.32 33.02 1.21
N SER A 83 3.45 32.48 2.06
CA SER A 83 2.01 32.48 1.82
C SER A 83 1.23 32.94 3.04
N ASP A 84 0.15 33.66 2.77
CA ASP A 84 -0.97 33.83 3.69
C ASP A 84 -1.96 32.70 3.40
N ASP A 85 -2.36 31.98 4.44
CA ASP A 85 -2.76 30.58 4.42
C ASP A 85 -1.76 29.65 3.68
N GLY A 86 -2.13 28.36 3.59
CA GLY A 86 -1.19 27.28 3.34
C GLY A 86 -0.61 27.21 1.92
N SER A 87 0.64 26.77 1.81
CA SER A 87 1.25 26.34 0.55
C SER A 87 2.21 25.17 0.68
N LEU A 88 2.26 24.33 -0.35
CA LEU A 88 3.23 23.27 -0.55
C LEU A 88 4.06 23.58 -1.80
N LEU A 89 5.35 23.25 -1.81
CA LEU A 89 6.21 23.33 -2.98
C LEU A 89 7.01 22.06 -3.17
N SER A 90 6.99 21.52 -4.38
CA SER A 90 7.79 20.38 -4.81
C SER A 90 8.74 20.75 -5.96
N VAL A 91 9.88 20.06 -6.00
CA VAL A 91 10.84 20.08 -7.11
C VAL A 91 11.01 18.63 -7.57
N ASP A 92 10.84 18.37 -8.87
CA ASP A 92 10.86 17.03 -9.47
C ASP A 92 9.95 16.02 -8.77
N GLY A 93 8.73 16.47 -8.45
CA GLY A 93 7.71 15.68 -7.74
C GLY A 93 7.99 15.47 -6.25
N ARG A 94 9.22 15.71 -5.76
CA ARG A 94 9.60 15.63 -4.35
C ARG A 94 9.17 16.89 -3.60
N GLY A 95 8.43 16.75 -2.50
CA GLY A 95 8.13 17.86 -1.60
C GLY A 95 9.41 18.46 -1.00
N VAL A 96 9.56 19.78 -1.11
CA VAL A 96 10.72 20.54 -0.60
C VAL A 96 10.29 21.55 0.48
N VAL A 97 9.17 22.25 0.29
CA VAL A 97 8.62 23.19 1.29
C VAL A 97 7.23 22.74 1.70
N ASN A 98 7.02 22.58 3.00
CA ASN A 98 5.70 22.52 3.61
C ASN A 98 5.48 23.83 4.39
N ASN A 99 4.53 24.63 3.91
CA ASN A 99 4.01 25.82 4.57
C ASN A 99 2.49 25.70 4.72
N ASP A 100 1.95 24.51 4.97
CA ASP A 100 0.51 24.26 4.93
C ASP A 100 -0.22 24.61 6.26
N GLY A 101 -1.55 24.61 6.21
CA GLY A 101 -2.45 24.96 7.30
C GLY A 101 -3.02 26.38 7.20
N LEU A 102 -3.78 26.80 8.21
CA LEU A 102 -4.27 28.18 8.34
C LEU A 102 -3.26 29.04 9.09
N HIS A 103 -2.94 30.22 8.57
CA HIS A 103 -2.01 31.19 9.20
C HIS A 103 -1.90 32.49 8.40
N GLY A 104 -1.56 33.59 9.07
CA GLY A 104 -1.12 34.82 8.39
C GLY A 104 0.14 34.64 7.55
N ALA A 105 0.49 35.66 6.75
CA ALA A 105 1.61 35.65 5.79
C ALA A 105 3.00 35.30 6.37
N ARG A 106 3.35 34.01 6.40
CA ARG A 106 4.62 33.48 6.93
C ARG A 106 5.50 32.87 5.83
N THR A 107 6.81 32.82 6.08
CA THR A 107 7.78 32.20 5.16
C THR A 107 8.28 30.87 5.71
N ARG A 108 8.27 29.81 4.89
CA ARG A 108 8.97 28.55 5.16
C ARG A 108 9.94 28.23 4.02
N CYS A 109 11.03 27.55 4.36
CA CYS A 109 12.10 27.22 3.43
C CYS A 109 12.48 25.73 3.55
N GLY A 110 12.84 25.13 2.43
CA GLY A 110 13.40 23.79 2.34
C GLY A 110 14.72 23.80 1.57
N ARG A 111 15.56 22.79 1.80
CA ARG A 111 16.83 22.61 1.09
C ARG A 111 16.74 21.44 0.12
N VAL A 112 17.19 21.66 -1.10
CA VAL A 112 17.28 20.65 -2.17
C VAL A 112 18.65 20.74 -2.84
N VAL A 113 19.21 19.62 -3.30
CA VAL A 113 20.41 19.62 -4.15
C VAL A 113 19.95 19.39 -5.58
N LEU A 114 20.35 20.28 -6.48
CA LEU A 114 19.93 20.27 -7.89
C LEU A 114 21.16 20.11 -8.79
N GLY A 115 20.99 19.37 -9.88
CA GLY A 115 21.97 19.28 -10.96
C GLY A 115 21.98 20.56 -11.80
N LYS A 116 22.85 20.62 -12.81
CA LYS A 116 22.71 21.59 -13.90
C LYS A 116 21.59 21.11 -14.83
N GLY A 117 20.73 22.02 -15.31
CA GLY A 117 19.64 21.69 -16.24
C GLY A 117 18.25 22.10 -15.75
N LEU A 118 17.21 21.51 -16.35
CA LEU A 118 15.82 21.90 -16.16
C LEU A 118 15.10 21.02 -15.12
N HIS A 119 14.81 21.59 -13.96
CA HIS A 119 14.05 20.97 -12.88
C HIS A 119 12.59 21.40 -12.93
N THR A 120 11.64 20.47 -12.78
CA THR A 120 10.22 20.81 -12.64
C THR A 120 9.94 21.38 -11.27
N VAL A 121 9.21 22.48 -11.18
CA VAL A 121 8.79 23.08 -9.90
C VAL A 121 7.30 23.30 -9.91
N LYS A 122 6.64 22.86 -8.84
CA LYS A 122 5.21 23.03 -8.62
C LYS A 122 4.98 23.59 -7.23
N THR A 123 4.07 24.55 -7.10
CA THR A 123 3.53 24.94 -5.80
C THR A 123 2.02 25.05 -5.85
N THR A 124 1.37 24.37 -4.92
CA THR A 124 -0.07 24.44 -4.69
C THR A 124 -0.28 25.12 -3.36
N GLY A 125 -1.26 26.01 -3.24
CA GLY A 125 -1.61 26.66 -1.98
C GLY A 125 -2.99 27.27 -2.04
N PHE A 126 -3.49 27.77 -0.92
CA PHE A 126 -4.86 28.25 -0.81
C PHE A 126 -4.97 29.51 0.04
N GLN A 127 -6.11 30.20 -0.13
CA GLN A 127 -6.56 31.27 0.74
C GLN A 127 -7.98 30.96 1.21
N ARG A 128 -8.20 30.93 2.54
CA ARG A 128 -9.54 30.86 3.15
C ARG A 128 -10.17 32.25 3.21
N HIS A 129 -9.53 33.25 3.80
CA HIS A 129 -10.09 34.60 4.01
C HIS A 129 -9.01 35.66 4.33
N GLY A 130 -9.34 36.94 4.14
CA GLY A 130 -8.45 38.05 4.51
C GLY A 130 -7.39 38.37 3.45
N GLY A 131 -6.29 39.01 3.89
CA GLY A 131 -5.18 39.40 3.03
C GLY A 131 -4.47 38.18 2.43
N VAL A 132 -4.11 38.23 1.14
CA VAL A 132 -3.40 37.13 0.46
C VAL A 132 -1.98 37.55 0.08
N THR A 133 -1.01 36.70 0.38
CA THR A 133 0.31 36.73 -0.26
C THR A 133 0.62 35.37 -0.87
N MET A 134 1.30 35.34 -2.01
CA MET A 134 2.04 34.16 -2.46
C MET A 134 3.34 34.56 -3.15
N GLN A 135 4.47 34.10 -2.63
CA GLN A 135 5.79 34.29 -3.22
C GLN A 135 6.57 32.97 -3.28
N VAL A 136 7.30 32.75 -4.37
CA VAL A 136 8.34 31.71 -4.44
C VAL A 136 9.72 32.38 -4.54
N LEU A 137 10.58 32.05 -3.59
CA LEU A 137 11.93 32.59 -3.44
C LEU A 137 12.94 31.43 -3.51
N TYR A 138 14.14 31.72 -3.99
CA TYR A 138 15.26 30.78 -3.98
C TYR A 138 16.58 31.48 -3.68
N SER A 139 17.53 30.74 -3.12
CA SER A 139 18.92 31.15 -2.93
C SER A 139 19.85 29.96 -3.08
N GLY A 140 20.97 30.13 -3.78
CA GLY A 140 21.95 29.07 -4.03
C GLY A 140 23.08 29.54 -4.94
N PRO A 141 23.81 28.61 -5.58
CA PRO A 141 24.90 28.92 -6.51
C PRO A 141 24.54 29.96 -7.59
N ASP A 142 23.38 29.84 -8.25
CA ASP A 142 22.94 30.78 -9.29
C ASP A 142 22.61 32.21 -8.79
N THR A 143 22.46 32.39 -7.47
CA THR A 143 22.13 33.69 -6.88
C THR A 143 23.25 34.26 -6.01
N TYR A 144 24.40 33.60 -5.96
CA TYR A 144 25.49 33.89 -5.02
C TYR A 144 24.99 33.90 -3.55
N GLY A 145 24.10 32.96 -3.21
CA GLY A 145 23.49 32.85 -1.89
C GLY A 145 22.43 33.92 -1.56
N ARG A 146 22.32 35.00 -2.33
CA ARG A 146 21.29 36.04 -2.12
C ARG A 146 19.90 35.49 -2.45
N ARG A 147 18.88 35.84 -1.66
CA ARG A 147 17.49 35.41 -1.89
C ARG A 147 16.88 36.20 -3.05
N LYS A 148 16.40 35.51 -4.10
CA LYS A 148 15.76 36.10 -5.29
C LYS A 148 14.42 35.42 -5.57
N HIS A 149 13.51 36.07 -6.30
CA HIS A 149 12.30 35.40 -6.78
C HIS A 149 12.62 34.32 -7.80
N LEU A 150 12.00 33.14 -7.67
CA LEU A 150 12.23 32.02 -8.59
C LEU A 150 11.61 32.34 -9.95
N ARG A 151 12.48 32.44 -10.97
CA ARG A 151 12.11 32.57 -12.39
C ARG A 151 12.28 31.21 -13.07
N VAL A 152 11.40 30.91 -14.02
CA VAL A 152 11.43 29.66 -14.79
C VAL A 152 12.03 29.89 -16.19
N ALA A 153 12.53 28.82 -16.80
CA ALA A 153 13.10 28.82 -18.14
C ALA A 153 12.00 28.87 -19.22
N ASP A 154 12.32 29.44 -20.38
CA ASP A 154 11.45 29.43 -21.55
C ASP A 154 11.36 28.01 -22.13
N LYS A 155 10.13 27.48 -22.20
CA LYS A 155 9.83 26.11 -22.65
C LYS A 155 10.19 25.83 -24.12
N LYS A 156 10.37 26.87 -24.97
CA LYS A 156 10.62 26.70 -26.41
C LYS A 156 12.08 26.87 -26.84
N ARG A 157 12.91 27.56 -26.04
CA ARG A 157 14.27 27.97 -26.44
C ARG A 157 15.33 27.69 -25.37
N GLU A 158 14.96 26.96 -24.32
CA GLU A 158 15.77 26.66 -23.12
C GLU A 158 16.41 27.87 -22.41
N ARG A 159 15.97 29.10 -22.73
CA ARG A 159 16.54 30.33 -22.17
C ARG A 159 16.15 30.53 -20.71
N TYR A 160 17.12 30.28 -19.83
CA TYR A 160 17.06 30.44 -18.38
C TYR A 160 16.46 31.81 -17.97
N GLY A 161 15.41 31.79 -17.15
CA GLY A 161 14.86 32.97 -16.49
C GLY A 161 14.02 33.93 -17.36
N ARG A 162 13.76 33.61 -18.63
CA ARG A 162 12.83 34.35 -19.52
C ARG A 162 11.45 33.70 -19.67
N GLY A 163 11.24 32.51 -19.08
CA GLY A 163 9.99 31.77 -19.18
C GLY A 163 8.84 32.33 -18.36
N ARG A 164 7.75 31.56 -18.32
CA ARG A 164 6.55 31.85 -17.55
C ARG A 164 6.08 30.62 -16.79
N TRP A 165 5.69 30.83 -15.54
CA TRP A 165 4.93 29.88 -14.74
C TRP A 165 3.53 29.76 -15.33
N ASP A 166 3.05 28.53 -15.51
CA ASP A 166 1.62 28.28 -15.70
C ASP A 166 0.93 28.48 -14.36
N MET A 167 -0.19 29.21 -14.37
CA MET A 167 -0.97 29.52 -13.18
C MET A 167 -2.39 28.99 -13.37
N THR A 168 -2.91 28.23 -12.41
CA THR A 168 -4.31 27.77 -12.39
C THR A 168 -4.96 28.17 -11.07
N ILE A 169 -6.16 28.72 -11.12
CA ILE A 169 -6.95 29.11 -9.94
C ILE A 169 -8.26 28.32 -9.88
N TYR A 170 -8.58 27.80 -8.70
CA TYR A 170 -9.83 27.11 -8.39
C TYR A 170 -10.57 27.80 -7.26
N ARG A 171 -11.90 27.85 -7.33
CA ARG A 171 -12.81 28.22 -6.23
C ARG A 171 -13.26 26.95 -5.52
N SER A 172 -13.21 26.90 -4.20
CA SER A 172 -13.81 25.81 -3.43
C SER A 172 -15.25 26.12 -3.05
N LYS A 173 -16.11 25.09 -3.04
CA LYS A 173 -17.50 25.16 -2.54
C LYS A 173 -17.62 25.01 -1.01
N ARG A 174 -16.51 24.84 -0.31
CA ARG A 174 -16.44 24.64 1.15
C ARG A 174 -15.20 25.33 1.69
N SER A 175 -15.25 25.76 2.95
CA SER A 175 -14.11 26.35 3.65
C SER A 175 -12.85 25.49 3.54
N LEU A 176 -11.71 26.13 3.34
CA LEU A 176 -10.41 25.49 3.28
C LEU A 176 -9.70 25.57 4.64
N LYS A 177 -8.90 24.55 4.95
CA LYS A 177 -8.05 24.47 6.16
C LYS A 177 -6.62 24.01 5.86
N MET A 178 -6.41 23.42 4.68
CA MET A 178 -5.14 22.83 4.23
C MET A 178 -5.13 22.77 2.69
N THR A 179 -3.95 22.57 2.12
CA THR A 179 -3.70 22.55 0.68
C THR A 179 -4.27 21.27 0.07
N PRO A 180 -5.22 21.34 -0.88
CA PRO A 180 -5.82 20.15 -1.46
C PRO A 180 -4.87 19.44 -2.41
N SER A 181 -5.01 18.11 -2.48
CA SER A 181 -4.27 17.25 -3.40
C SER A 181 -4.69 17.43 -4.87
N ASP A 182 -3.82 17.06 -5.80
CA ASP A 182 -4.11 17.01 -7.24
C ASP A 182 -5.29 16.07 -7.59
N ALA A 183 -5.61 15.11 -6.73
CA ALA A 183 -6.78 14.25 -6.87
C ALA A 183 -8.08 14.97 -6.46
N GLU A 184 -8.06 15.72 -5.36
CA GLU A 184 -9.21 16.51 -4.91
C GLU A 184 -9.55 17.67 -5.84
N LEU A 185 -8.54 18.31 -6.44
CA LEU A 185 -8.73 19.38 -7.43
C LEU A 185 -9.43 18.92 -8.72
N LYS A 186 -9.48 17.60 -8.97
CA LYS A 186 -10.27 16.98 -10.06
C LYS A 186 -11.71 16.65 -9.64
N GLY A 187 -12.03 16.78 -8.35
CA GLY A 187 -13.35 16.49 -7.78
C GLY A 187 -14.34 17.66 -7.88
N SER A 188 -15.63 17.37 -7.72
CA SER A 188 -16.72 18.35 -7.86
C SER A 188 -16.79 19.46 -6.80
N ARG A 189 -15.91 19.41 -5.78
CA ARG A 189 -15.74 20.44 -4.73
C ARG A 189 -15.09 21.70 -5.27
N PHE A 190 -14.19 21.58 -6.25
CA PHE A 190 -13.42 22.68 -6.81
C PHE A 190 -13.94 23.04 -8.20
N VAL A 191 -14.00 24.34 -8.49
CA VAL A 191 -14.44 24.89 -9.78
C VAL A 191 -13.29 25.69 -10.36
N LEU A 192 -12.85 25.36 -11.56
CA LEU A 192 -11.83 26.12 -12.28
C LEU A 192 -12.34 27.55 -12.51
N VAL A 193 -11.67 28.53 -11.88
CA VAL A 193 -11.90 29.97 -12.06
C VAL A 193 -11.19 30.42 -13.33
N GLY A 194 -9.93 30.04 -13.47
CA GLY A 194 -9.20 30.26 -14.70
C GLY A 194 -7.73 29.86 -14.68
N LYS A 195 -7.07 30.12 -15.80
CA LYS A 195 -5.65 29.85 -16.04
C LYS A 195 -4.95 31.09 -16.61
N GLY A 196 -3.75 31.38 -16.13
CA GLY A 196 -2.91 32.50 -16.58
C GLY A 196 -1.45 32.08 -16.73
N SER A 197 -0.57 33.05 -17.01
CA SER A 197 0.88 32.82 -17.01
C SER A 197 1.63 34.03 -16.45
N VAL A 198 2.64 33.80 -15.62
CA VAL A 198 3.38 34.85 -14.90
C VAL A 198 4.90 34.64 -14.93
N HIS A 199 5.69 35.71 -15.03
CA HIS A 199 7.16 35.60 -15.08
C HIS A 199 7.81 35.28 -13.73
N ARG A 200 7.14 35.59 -12.62
CA ARG A 200 7.53 35.23 -11.25
C ARG A 200 6.30 35.01 -10.39
N VAL A 201 6.38 34.09 -9.42
CA VAL A 201 5.36 34.00 -8.36
C VAL A 201 5.70 35.03 -7.29
N HIS A 202 5.08 36.20 -7.39
CA HIS A 202 5.15 37.29 -6.42
C HIS A 202 3.82 38.06 -6.46
N PHE A 203 2.92 37.69 -5.56
CA PHE A 203 1.60 38.28 -5.38
C PHE A 203 1.53 38.80 -3.94
N ARG A 204 1.17 40.07 -3.77
CA ARG A 204 1.04 40.75 -2.47
C ARG A 204 -0.42 41.00 -2.07
N ARG A 205 -1.35 40.95 -3.04
CA ARG A 205 -2.78 41.18 -2.83
C ARG A 205 -3.65 40.46 -3.86
N LEU A 206 -4.94 40.32 -3.55
CA LEU A 206 -5.92 39.63 -4.38
C LEU A 206 -6.05 40.21 -5.80
N ASN A 207 -5.88 41.52 -5.96
CA ASN A 207 -5.96 42.17 -7.27
C ASN A 207 -4.81 41.75 -8.21
N ASP A 208 -3.67 41.30 -7.68
CA ASP A 208 -2.58 40.74 -8.48
C ASP A 208 -3.02 39.42 -9.14
N PHE A 209 -3.66 38.52 -8.37
CA PHE A 209 -4.25 37.27 -8.90
C PHE A 209 -5.31 37.56 -9.95
N ARG A 210 -6.20 38.52 -9.68
CA ARG A 210 -7.26 38.94 -10.62
C ARG A 210 -6.68 39.47 -11.93
N ARG A 211 -5.58 40.24 -11.90
CA ARG A 211 -4.95 40.83 -13.09
C ARG A 211 -4.47 39.78 -14.10
N PHE A 212 -3.87 38.68 -13.63
CA PHE A 212 -3.31 37.64 -14.51
C PHE A 212 -4.31 36.58 -14.98
N ILE A 213 -5.47 36.48 -14.33
CA ILE A 213 -6.57 35.59 -14.75
C ILE A 213 -7.58 36.34 -15.64
N ARG A 214 -7.83 37.64 -15.41
CA ARG A 214 -8.87 38.40 -16.12
C ARG A 214 -8.68 38.38 -17.64
N GLY A 215 -9.66 37.82 -18.33
CA GLY A 215 -9.73 37.84 -19.80
C GLY A 215 -8.89 36.75 -20.47
N THR A 216 -8.54 35.68 -19.75
CA THR A 216 -8.05 34.44 -20.34
C THR A 216 -9.22 33.53 -20.71
N CYS A 217 -9.04 32.70 -21.74
CA CYS A 217 -10.09 31.88 -22.32
C CYS A 217 -9.95 30.40 -21.91
N HIS A 218 -11.04 29.79 -21.49
CA HIS A 218 -11.09 28.40 -21.02
C HIS A 218 -12.14 27.60 -21.76
N LEU A 219 -11.89 26.32 -22.02
CA LEU A 219 -12.87 25.47 -22.68
C LEU A 219 -14.19 25.46 -21.89
N CYS A 220 -15.30 25.54 -22.61
CA CYS A 220 -16.64 25.42 -22.06
C CYS A 220 -16.79 24.13 -21.25
N ALA A 221 -17.28 24.19 -20.02
CA ALA A 221 -17.45 22.99 -19.20
C ALA A 221 -18.58 22.09 -19.74
N PRO A 222 -18.51 20.76 -19.52
CA PRO A 222 -19.61 19.85 -19.85
C PRO A 222 -20.96 20.30 -19.24
N GLY A 223 -22.05 19.98 -19.93
CA GLY A 223 -23.39 20.45 -19.59
C GLY A 223 -23.69 21.89 -20.00
N HIS A 224 -22.77 22.53 -20.72
CA HIS A 224 -22.87 23.91 -21.20
C HIS A 224 -22.32 24.04 -22.62
N PHE A 225 -22.68 25.14 -23.28
CA PHE A 225 -22.10 25.57 -24.55
C PHE A 225 -21.70 27.05 -24.48
N CYS A 226 -20.75 27.45 -25.32
CA CYS A 226 -20.12 28.75 -25.30
C CYS A 226 -20.03 29.28 -26.74
N PRO A 227 -20.96 30.13 -27.20
CA PRO A 227 -21.02 30.57 -28.61
C PRO A 227 -19.82 31.42 -29.04
N GLY A 228 -18.98 31.87 -28.11
CA GLY A 228 -17.99 32.91 -28.34
C GLY A 228 -18.64 34.30 -28.28
N GLY A 229 -17.84 35.35 -28.47
CA GLY A 229 -18.36 36.72 -28.57
C GLY A 229 -17.36 37.79 -28.16
N PHE A 230 -17.52 38.99 -28.72
CA PHE A 230 -16.62 40.13 -28.56
C PHE A 230 -17.20 41.20 -27.64
N ARG A 231 -16.36 42.16 -27.25
CA ARG A 231 -16.80 43.36 -26.53
C ARG A 231 -17.15 44.46 -27.52
N SER A 232 -18.35 44.41 -28.10
CA SER A 232 -18.92 45.57 -28.78
C SER A 232 -19.26 46.66 -27.77
N ARG A 233 -18.84 47.90 -28.05
CA ARG A 233 -19.43 49.12 -27.46
C ARG A 233 -20.44 49.78 -28.42
N TYR A 234 -20.50 49.35 -29.67
CA TYR A 234 -21.46 49.88 -30.65
C TYR A 234 -22.85 49.30 -30.36
N ARG A 235 -23.64 50.08 -29.60
CA ARG A 235 -25.10 50.03 -29.70
C ARG A 235 -25.50 50.70 -31.02
N ARG A 236 -26.05 49.93 -31.96
CA ARG A 236 -27.24 50.32 -32.73
C ARG A 236 -27.86 49.09 -33.44
N ARG A 237 -29.12 48.85 -33.09
CA ARG A 237 -30.20 48.07 -33.76
C ARG A 237 -30.01 46.57 -34.10
N ARG A 238 -31.00 45.79 -33.61
CA ARG A 238 -31.53 44.50 -34.11
C ARG A 238 -30.71 43.19 -34.14
N TYR A 239 -29.65 43.06 -33.34
CA TYR A 239 -29.37 41.76 -32.69
C TYR A 239 -29.27 41.95 -31.18
N ARG A 240 -29.95 41.10 -30.38
CA ARG A 240 -29.75 41.01 -28.91
C ARG A 240 -28.37 40.40 -28.65
N GLY A 241 -27.33 41.23 -28.83
CA GLY A 241 -25.94 40.81 -28.76
C GLY A 241 -25.62 40.16 -27.42
N VAL A 242 -25.02 38.97 -27.45
CA VAL A 242 -24.50 38.32 -26.26
C VAL A 242 -23.17 38.99 -25.92
N PRO A 243 -23.08 39.84 -24.88
CA PRO A 243 -21.82 40.42 -24.50
C PRO A 243 -21.06 39.34 -23.72
N TYR A 244 -19.77 39.21 -24.01
CA TYR A 244 -18.86 38.23 -23.41
C TYR A 244 -19.10 36.78 -23.86
N ALA A 245 -18.01 36.01 -23.91
CA ALA A 245 -18.06 34.58 -24.14
C ALA A 245 -18.54 33.88 -22.85
N ARG A 246 -19.84 33.98 -22.57
CA ARG A 246 -20.48 33.43 -21.38
C ARG A 246 -20.78 31.94 -21.57
N GLN A 247 -20.51 31.15 -20.54
CA GLN A 247 -20.89 29.74 -20.50
C GLN A 247 -22.41 29.60 -20.23
N LEU A 248 -23.15 29.09 -21.21
CA LEU A 248 -24.61 28.92 -21.16
C LEU A 248 -24.97 27.47 -20.85
N ARG A 249 -25.88 27.24 -19.89
CA ARG A 249 -26.34 25.88 -19.54
C ARG A 249 -27.10 25.25 -20.70
N CYS A 250 -26.83 23.98 -20.99
CA CYS A 250 -27.69 23.20 -21.88
C CYS A 250 -29.15 23.19 -21.38
N PRO A 251 -30.14 23.52 -22.23
CA PRO A 251 -31.53 23.67 -21.81
C PRO A 251 -32.24 22.32 -21.67
N HIS A 252 -33.52 22.32 -21.27
CA HIS A 252 -34.41 21.13 -21.28
C HIS A 252 -33.80 19.82 -20.75
N ARG A 253 -33.00 19.92 -19.66
CA ARG A 253 -32.37 18.78 -18.98
C ARG A 253 -31.36 18.02 -19.85
N SER A 254 -30.94 18.57 -20.99
CA SER A 254 -29.88 18.02 -21.83
C SER A 254 -28.49 18.50 -21.39
N TRP A 255 -27.45 17.93 -22.01
CA TRP A 255 -26.08 17.92 -21.55
C TRP A 255 -25.12 17.75 -22.72
N SER A 256 -24.07 18.56 -22.77
CA SER A 256 -22.91 18.34 -23.63
C SER A 256 -21.87 17.51 -22.88
N ILE A 257 -21.42 16.38 -23.43
CA ILE A 257 -20.28 15.65 -22.85
C ILE A 257 -18.95 16.33 -23.23
N LYS A 258 -18.88 16.88 -24.44
CA LYS A 258 -17.66 17.45 -25.00
C LYS A 258 -17.20 18.69 -24.23
N LEU A 259 -15.94 18.67 -23.81
CA LEU A 259 -15.27 19.84 -23.26
C LEU A 259 -15.04 20.85 -24.41
N GLY A 260 -15.54 22.07 -24.25
CA GLY A 260 -15.43 23.11 -25.27
C GLY A 260 -16.56 23.17 -26.29
N SER A 261 -17.78 22.69 -25.96
CA SER A 261 -18.92 22.81 -26.86
C SER A 261 -19.23 24.26 -27.24
N LYS A 262 -19.41 24.49 -28.53
CA LYS A 262 -19.57 25.81 -29.15
C LYS A 262 -21.02 26.28 -29.10
N ASN A 263 -21.97 25.47 -29.54
CA ASN A 263 -23.36 25.90 -29.70
C ASN A 263 -24.38 24.94 -29.06
N ARG A 264 -25.65 25.36 -29.05
CA ARG A 264 -26.75 24.62 -28.42
C ARG A 264 -26.97 23.22 -29.01
N LYS A 265 -26.62 22.98 -30.29
CA LYS A 265 -26.79 21.67 -30.95
C LYS A 265 -25.91 20.58 -30.30
N GLU A 266 -24.78 20.96 -29.71
CA GLU A 266 -23.88 20.04 -28.98
C GLU A 266 -24.38 19.65 -27.57
N CYS A 267 -25.60 20.05 -27.19
CA CYS A 267 -26.28 19.59 -25.97
C CYS A 267 -27.12 18.32 -26.25
N ASP A 268 -26.45 17.33 -26.84
CA ASP A 268 -26.96 16.14 -27.52
C ASP A 268 -27.28 14.94 -26.61
N GLN A 269 -27.00 15.01 -25.31
CA GLN A 269 -27.28 13.93 -24.37
C GLN A 269 -28.18 14.35 -23.20
N CYS A 270 -28.78 13.40 -22.51
CA CYS A 270 -29.58 13.68 -21.31
C CYS A 270 -28.72 13.68 -20.03
N ARG A 271 -29.06 14.56 -19.08
CA ARG A 271 -28.38 14.65 -17.77
C ARG A 271 -28.61 13.40 -16.92
N PRO A 272 -27.70 13.06 -15.99
CA PRO A 272 -27.93 11.99 -15.02
C PRO A 272 -29.27 12.14 -14.28
N GLY A 273 -30.05 11.07 -14.26
CA GLY A 273 -31.46 11.04 -13.81
C GLY A 273 -32.50 11.19 -14.94
N TYR A 274 -32.05 11.35 -16.18
CA TYR A 274 -32.85 11.42 -17.41
C TYR A 274 -32.24 10.51 -18.48
N TYR A 275 -33.05 10.13 -19.46
CA TYR A 275 -32.65 9.32 -20.61
C TYR A 275 -33.36 9.79 -21.89
N GLY A 276 -32.82 9.44 -23.05
CA GLY A 276 -33.37 9.76 -24.38
C GLY A 276 -32.35 10.43 -25.32
N PRO A 277 -32.77 10.79 -26.56
CA PRO A 277 -31.87 11.23 -27.63
C PRO A 277 -31.41 12.70 -27.52
N GLY A 278 -31.33 13.26 -26.30
CA GLY A 278 -30.86 14.63 -26.07
C GLY A 278 -31.88 15.72 -26.43
N LEU A 279 -31.37 16.94 -26.67
CA LEU A 279 -32.05 18.13 -27.22
C LEU A 279 -33.59 18.16 -27.08
N ARG A 280 -34.09 18.61 -25.92
CA ARG A 280 -35.52 18.69 -25.53
C ARG A 280 -36.25 17.35 -25.36
N LYS A 281 -35.78 16.23 -25.92
CA LYS A 281 -36.41 14.90 -25.88
C LYS A 281 -36.03 14.04 -24.64
N CYS A 282 -35.57 14.65 -23.56
CA CYS A 282 -35.09 13.94 -22.35
C CYS A 282 -36.22 13.58 -21.36
N LYS A 283 -36.50 12.27 -21.24
CA LYS A 283 -37.50 11.69 -20.32
C LYS A 283 -36.88 11.40 -18.95
N SER A 284 -37.66 11.49 -17.87
CA SER A 284 -37.16 11.23 -16.50
C SER A 284 -37.04 9.74 -16.20
N CYS A 285 -35.99 9.35 -15.47
CA CYS A 285 -35.76 7.95 -15.09
C CYS A 285 -36.93 7.37 -14.27
N ARG A 286 -37.44 6.20 -14.67
CA ARG A 286 -38.57 5.52 -14.01
C ARG A 286 -38.18 4.90 -12.66
N ARG A 287 -39.18 4.67 -11.80
CA ARG A 287 -39.02 3.95 -10.52
C ARG A 287 -38.52 2.52 -10.80
N GLY A 288 -37.56 2.03 -10.02
CA GLY A 288 -36.94 0.72 -10.26
C GLY A 288 -35.84 0.70 -11.32
N PHE A 289 -35.54 1.83 -11.96
CA PHE A 289 -34.42 2.02 -12.89
C PHE A 289 -33.43 3.05 -12.35
N TYR A 290 -32.24 3.13 -12.94
CA TYR A 290 -31.29 4.22 -12.76
C TYR A 290 -30.75 4.67 -14.13
N CYS A 291 -30.49 5.97 -14.27
CA CYS A 291 -30.13 6.59 -15.54
C CYS A 291 -28.86 7.44 -15.34
N PRO A 292 -27.68 6.95 -15.78
CA PRO A 292 -26.43 7.72 -15.70
C PRO A 292 -26.43 8.97 -16.58
N GLY A 293 -27.39 9.10 -17.50
CA GLY A 293 -27.43 10.09 -18.58
C GLY A 293 -27.33 9.38 -19.94
N GLY A 294 -27.42 10.15 -21.03
CA GLY A 294 -27.42 9.59 -22.39
C GLY A 294 -28.76 8.96 -22.79
N ALA A 295 -28.72 7.93 -23.64
CA ALA A 295 -29.90 7.38 -24.30
C ALA A 295 -30.77 6.46 -23.43
N GLU A 296 -30.18 5.68 -22.51
CA GLU A 296 -30.85 4.53 -21.88
C GLU A 296 -31.21 4.71 -20.40
N GLN A 297 -32.29 4.05 -19.97
CA GLN A 297 -32.57 3.75 -18.56
C GLN A 297 -32.18 2.30 -18.24
N ARG A 298 -31.59 2.04 -17.06
CA ARG A 298 -31.06 0.72 -16.69
C ARG A 298 -31.78 0.15 -15.47
N PRO A 299 -32.24 -1.12 -15.47
CA PRO A 299 -32.98 -1.67 -14.35
C PRO A 299 -32.10 -1.80 -13.09
N CYS A 300 -32.70 -1.61 -11.91
CA CYS A 300 -32.05 -1.92 -10.65
C CYS A 300 -31.80 -3.43 -10.51
N PRO A 301 -30.68 -3.86 -9.88
CA PRO A 301 -30.39 -5.28 -9.64
C PRO A 301 -31.50 -6.03 -8.88
N GLU A 302 -31.52 -7.35 -9.05
CA GLU A 302 -32.48 -8.26 -8.40
C GLU A 302 -32.61 -8.02 -6.88
N GLY A 303 -33.85 -8.06 -6.36
CA GLY A 303 -34.16 -7.76 -4.97
C GLY A 303 -34.04 -6.28 -4.58
N SER A 304 -33.67 -5.38 -5.51
CA SER A 304 -33.57 -3.93 -5.29
C SER A 304 -34.55 -3.13 -6.17
N THR A 305 -34.74 -1.87 -5.82
CA THR A 305 -35.60 -0.89 -6.51
C THR A 305 -35.06 0.52 -6.25
N SER A 306 -35.57 1.54 -6.94
CA SER A 306 -35.16 2.94 -6.80
C SER A 306 -36.37 3.85 -6.79
N HIS A 307 -36.21 5.08 -6.29
CA HIS A 307 -37.16 6.16 -6.58
C HIS A 307 -36.93 6.70 -8.01
N GLY A 308 -37.91 7.44 -8.55
CA GLY A 308 -37.75 8.12 -9.85
C GLY A 308 -36.57 9.09 -9.89
N ARG A 309 -36.06 9.37 -11.10
CA ARG A 309 -34.86 10.22 -11.35
C ARG A 309 -33.57 9.72 -10.68
N ALA A 310 -33.49 8.44 -10.32
CA ALA A 310 -32.26 7.81 -9.85
C ALA A 310 -31.13 7.97 -10.88
N ARG A 311 -30.01 8.58 -10.45
CA ARG A 311 -28.91 8.99 -11.33
C ARG A 311 -27.83 7.93 -11.53
N ASP A 312 -27.77 6.94 -10.65
CA ASP A 312 -26.73 5.93 -10.62
C ASP A 312 -27.18 4.71 -9.79
N ILE A 313 -26.50 3.57 -9.96
CA ILE A 313 -26.85 2.29 -9.33
C ILE A 313 -26.82 2.32 -7.78
N ASN A 314 -26.18 3.31 -7.14
CA ASN A 314 -26.18 3.43 -5.68
C ASN A 314 -27.47 4.06 -5.12
N LYS A 315 -28.33 4.58 -6.01
CA LYS A 315 -29.70 5.01 -5.71
C LYS A 315 -30.71 3.85 -5.72
N CYS A 316 -30.33 2.66 -6.18
CA CYS A 316 -31.10 1.45 -5.97
C CYS A 316 -30.88 0.93 -4.52
N PHE A 317 -31.95 0.47 -3.87
CA PHE A 317 -32.02 -0.01 -2.48
C PHE A 317 -32.92 -1.26 -2.37
N CYS A 318 -32.74 -2.08 -1.33
CA CYS A 318 -33.48 -3.36 -1.23
C CYS A 318 -35.00 -3.20 -1.08
N LYS A 319 -35.76 -4.05 -1.78
CA LYS A 319 -37.21 -4.21 -1.59
C LYS A 319 -37.50 -4.82 -0.19
N ALA A 320 -38.74 -4.74 0.29
CA ALA A 320 -39.19 -5.57 1.42
C ALA A 320 -39.00 -7.07 1.08
N ARG A 321 -38.91 -7.96 2.09
CA ARG A 321 -38.35 -9.34 2.00
C ARG A 321 -36.83 -9.43 1.80
N TYR A 322 -36.14 -8.35 1.43
CA TYR A 322 -34.70 -8.35 1.16
C TYR A 322 -33.92 -7.47 2.14
N LYS A 323 -32.75 -7.96 2.57
CA LYS A 323 -31.75 -7.20 3.33
C LYS A 323 -30.52 -6.90 2.47
N LYS A 324 -29.69 -5.97 2.92
CA LYS A 324 -28.35 -5.79 2.34
C LYS A 324 -27.51 -7.06 2.51
N LYS A 325 -26.73 -7.42 1.47
CA LYS A 325 -25.83 -8.59 1.48
C LYS A 325 -24.75 -8.51 2.56
N ALA A 326 -24.28 -7.31 2.87
CA ALA A 326 -23.32 -7.04 3.95
C ALA A 326 -23.70 -5.75 4.69
N ALA A 327 -23.44 -5.70 6.00
CA ALA A 327 -23.50 -4.45 6.76
C ALA A 327 -22.46 -3.47 6.19
N GLY A 328 -22.86 -2.21 5.97
CA GLY A 328 -22.04 -1.21 5.26
C GLY A 328 -21.85 -1.45 3.75
N GLY A 329 -22.48 -2.48 3.16
CA GLY A 329 -22.39 -2.77 1.72
C GLY A 329 -23.24 -1.85 0.82
N PRO A 330 -23.04 -1.91 -0.52
CA PRO A 330 -23.78 -1.11 -1.49
C PRO A 330 -25.29 -1.33 -1.38
N ASN A 331 -26.08 -0.25 -1.48
CA ASN A 331 -27.53 -0.28 -1.24
C ASN A 331 -28.30 -1.27 -2.12
N HIS A 332 -27.83 -1.49 -3.35
CA HIS A 332 -28.46 -2.34 -4.35
C HIS A 332 -28.12 -3.83 -4.24
N GLN A 333 -27.15 -4.22 -3.40
CA GLN A 333 -26.78 -5.63 -3.25
C GLN A 333 -27.67 -6.30 -2.21
N CYS A 334 -28.74 -6.90 -2.70
CA CYS A 334 -29.84 -7.39 -1.89
C CYS A 334 -29.87 -8.92 -1.87
N VAL A 335 -30.23 -9.49 -0.72
CA VAL A 335 -30.45 -10.94 -0.52
C VAL A 335 -31.73 -11.13 0.28
N LYS A 336 -32.44 -12.24 0.06
CA LYS A 336 -33.62 -12.61 0.84
C LYS A 336 -33.29 -12.56 2.35
N CYS A 337 -34.25 -12.14 3.17
CA CYS A 337 -34.11 -12.13 4.63
C CYS A 337 -33.66 -13.52 5.13
N PRO A 338 -32.71 -13.64 6.07
CA PRO A 338 -32.19 -14.94 6.47
C PRO A 338 -33.24 -15.74 7.24
N ARG A 339 -33.12 -17.09 7.22
CA ARG A 339 -33.93 -17.99 8.04
C ARG A 339 -33.88 -17.56 9.52
N GLY A 340 -35.02 -17.57 10.21
CA GLY A 340 -35.13 -17.09 11.60
C GLY A 340 -35.15 -15.56 11.74
N SER A 341 -35.54 -14.85 10.68
CA SER A 341 -35.73 -13.39 10.67
C SER A 341 -36.76 -12.98 9.62
N TYR A 342 -37.25 -11.75 9.71
CA TYR A 342 -38.14 -11.13 8.72
C TYR A 342 -37.79 -9.67 8.44
N CYS A 343 -38.06 -9.23 7.21
CA CYS A 343 -37.63 -7.95 6.65
C CYS A 343 -38.85 -7.17 6.14
N PRO A 344 -39.58 -6.44 7.01
CA PRO A 344 -40.88 -5.85 6.68
C PRO A 344 -40.79 -4.58 5.81
N ARG A 345 -39.72 -3.79 5.92
CA ARG A 345 -39.57 -2.49 5.25
C ARG A 345 -38.44 -2.53 4.21
N ALA A 346 -38.60 -1.72 3.15
CA ALA A 346 -37.56 -1.52 2.14
C ALA A 346 -36.33 -0.78 2.73
N GLY A 347 -35.22 -0.78 1.97
CA GLY A 347 -33.94 -0.20 2.37
C GLY A 347 -32.99 -1.17 3.08
N GLY A 348 -33.48 -2.35 3.47
CA GLY A 348 -32.66 -3.48 3.92
C GLY A 348 -31.88 -3.28 5.23
N ARG A 349 -32.28 -2.30 6.06
CA ARG A 349 -31.74 -2.05 7.41
C ARG A 349 -32.55 -2.74 8.52
N TYR A 350 -33.87 -2.82 8.35
CA TYR A 350 -34.81 -3.34 9.33
C TYR A 350 -34.92 -4.87 9.23
N ILE A 351 -33.98 -5.58 9.85
CA ILE A 351 -34.02 -7.04 10.02
C ILE A 351 -34.52 -7.30 11.44
N ARG A 352 -35.68 -7.94 11.60
CA ARG A 352 -36.16 -8.41 12.90
C ARG A 352 -35.91 -9.90 13.03
N LYS A 353 -35.29 -10.35 14.13
CA LYS A 353 -35.14 -11.76 14.45
C LYS A 353 -36.49 -12.36 14.88
N CYS A 354 -36.64 -13.67 14.71
CA CYS A 354 -37.71 -14.41 15.38
C CYS A 354 -37.48 -14.47 16.91
N PRO A 355 -38.52 -14.78 17.71
CA PRO A 355 -38.37 -15.03 19.14
C PRO A 355 -37.41 -16.19 19.42
N VAL A 356 -36.90 -16.28 20.66
CA VAL A 356 -35.92 -17.32 21.03
C VAL A 356 -36.53 -18.71 20.81
N GLY A 357 -35.82 -19.57 20.07
CA GLY A 357 -36.30 -20.89 19.64
C GLY A 357 -37.08 -20.90 18.31
N ALA A 358 -37.75 -19.81 17.93
CA ALA A 358 -38.56 -19.77 16.72
C ALA A 358 -37.74 -19.52 15.44
N THR A 359 -38.18 -20.10 14.33
CA THR A 359 -37.54 -20.00 13.01
C THR A 359 -38.53 -19.60 11.92
N SER A 360 -38.06 -18.94 10.87
CA SER A 360 -38.88 -18.50 9.73
C SER A 360 -38.21 -18.84 8.40
N PRO A 361 -38.94 -19.05 7.29
CA PRO A 361 -38.35 -19.27 5.98
C PRO A 361 -37.54 -18.07 5.46
N SER A 362 -36.54 -18.34 4.60
CA SER A 362 -35.74 -17.29 3.96
C SER A 362 -36.59 -16.40 3.05
N GLY A 363 -36.52 -15.08 3.23
CA GLY A 363 -37.35 -14.10 2.51
C GLY A 363 -38.62 -13.69 3.23
N SER A 364 -38.82 -14.10 4.48
CA SER A 364 -39.97 -13.68 5.31
C SER A 364 -40.07 -12.15 5.44
N MET A 365 -41.30 -11.64 5.39
CA MET A 365 -41.62 -10.20 5.52
C MET A 365 -42.40 -9.83 6.79
N ARG A 366 -43.02 -10.78 7.49
CA ARG A 366 -43.90 -10.53 8.64
C ARG A 366 -43.55 -11.47 9.81
N TRP A 367 -43.91 -11.05 11.03
CA TRP A 367 -43.70 -11.77 12.29
C TRP A 367 -44.33 -13.17 12.28
N SER A 368 -45.52 -13.30 11.70
CA SER A 368 -46.28 -14.56 11.61
C SER A 368 -45.53 -15.71 10.92
N ALA A 369 -44.50 -15.42 10.13
CA ALA A 369 -43.63 -16.43 9.52
C ALA A 369 -42.70 -17.13 10.52
N CYS A 370 -42.56 -16.63 11.75
CA CYS A 370 -41.79 -17.27 12.82
C CYS A 370 -42.63 -18.39 13.48
N LYS A 371 -42.17 -19.63 13.37
CA LYS A 371 -42.75 -20.84 13.96
C LYS A 371 -41.77 -21.52 14.92
N CYS A 372 -42.26 -22.04 16.05
CA CYS A 372 -41.47 -22.89 16.95
C CYS A 372 -41.16 -24.25 16.29
N PRO A 373 -40.10 -24.96 16.73
CA PRO A 373 -39.83 -26.33 16.33
C PRO A 373 -40.96 -27.28 16.75
N ALA A 374 -40.99 -28.46 16.13
CA ALA A 374 -41.75 -29.59 16.64
C ALA A 374 -41.32 -29.89 18.10
N GLY A 375 -42.28 -30.25 18.96
CA GLY A 375 -42.08 -30.45 20.40
C GLY A 375 -42.11 -29.16 21.21
N GLN A 376 -42.35 -28.01 20.58
CA GLN A 376 -42.41 -26.70 21.23
C GLN A 376 -43.59 -25.84 20.75
N TYR A 377 -44.14 -25.03 21.65
CA TYR A 377 -45.18 -24.04 21.36
C TYR A 377 -44.73 -22.62 21.74
N ARG A 378 -45.47 -21.61 21.30
CA ARG A 378 -45.20 -20.22 21.67
C ARG A 378 -46.25 -19.73 22.67
N HIS A 379 -45.79 -19.29 23.83
CA HIS A 379 -46.60 -18.56 24.81
C HIS A 379 -46.13 -17.09 24.82
N GLY A 380 -47.04 -16.16 24.52
CA GLY A 380 -46.70 -14.74 24.34
C GLY A 380 -45.73 -14.45 23.18
N HIS A 381 -44.90 -13.42 23.33
CA HIS A 381 -44.07 -12.87 22.24
C HIS A 381 -42.57 -13.20 22.30
N SER A 382 -42.06 -13.74 23.41
CA SER A 382 -40.61 -13.72 23.71
C SER A 382 -39.83 -14.98 23.33
N ARG A 383 -40.38 -16.18 23.56
CA ARG A 383 -39.69 -17.46 23.33
C ARG A 383 -40.63 -18.64 23.02
N CYS A 384 -40.06 -19.72 22.51
CA CYS A 384 -40.69 -21.04 22.45
C CYS A 384 -40.50 -21.78 23.79
N TYR A 385 -41.52 -22.54 24.19
CA TYR A 385 -41.55 -23.38 25.39
C TYR A 385 -41.74 -24.84 24.98
N ASN A 386 -41.13 -25.76 25.73
CA ASN A 386 -41.30 -27.20 25.50
C ASN A 386 -42.78 -27.59 25.70
N CYS A 387 -43.29 -28.51 24.88
CA CYS A 387 -44.58 -29.12 25.14
C CYS A 387 -44.56 -29.81 26.51
N GLN A 388 -45.60 -29.56 27.31
CA GLN A 388 -45.74 -30.12 28.66
C GLN A 388 -46.38 -31.51 28.59
N LYS A 389 -46.20 -32.31 29.67
CA LYS A 389 -46.85 -33.63 29.83
C LYS A 389 -48.36 -33.51 29.56
N ARG A 390 -48.95 -34.49 28.85
CA ARG A 390 -50.36 -34.48 28.35
C ARG A 390 -50.65 -33.52 27.18
N TYR A 391 -49.64 -32.95 26.53
CA TYR A 391 -49.78 -32.13 25.32
C TYR A 391 -48.75 -32.51 24.25
N TYR A 392 -49.07 -32.26 22.98
CA TYR A 392 -48.17 -32.40 21.83
C TYR A 392 -48.15 -31.12 20.97
N CYS A 393 -47.05 -30.90 20.25
CA CYS A 393 -46.74 -29.62 19.62
C CYS A 393 -46.14 -29.77 18.21
N LYS A 394 -46.96 -29.72 17.14
CA LYS A 394 -46.56 -29.95 15.73
C LYS A 394 -45.64 -28.87 15.10
N GLY A 395 -45.08 -27.93 15.87
CA GLY A 395 -44.24 -26.84 15.34
C GLY A 395 -45.00 -25.74 14.58
N ASP A 396 -46.31 -25.58 14.82
CA ASP A 396 -47.15 -24.50 14.28
C ASP A 396 -47.29 -23.28 15.23
N ASN A 397 -46.53 -23.30 16.35
CA ASN A 397 -46.65 -22.47 17.56
C ASN A 397 -47.77 -22.84 18.53
N ARG A 398 -48.66 -23.79 18.23
CA ARG A 398 -49.80 -24.16 19.09
C ARG A 398 -49.45 -25.37 19.97
N ARG A 399 -50.00 -25.39 21.18
CA ARG A 399 -50.00 -26.55 22.09
C ARG A 399 -51.35 -27.26 21.94
N ARG A 400 -51.36 -28.57 21.71
CA ARG A 400 -52.58 -29.39 21.54
C ARG A 400 -52.63 -30.43 22.65
N ARG A 401 -53.80 -30.70 23.23
CA ARG A 401 -53.94 -31.69 24.32
C ARG A 401 -53.88 -33.10 23.73
N CYS A 402 -53.33 -34.05 24.49
CA CYS A 402 -53.49 -35.47 24.20
C CYS A 402 -54.98 -35.88 24.27
N PRO A 403 -55.37 -37.00 23.63
CA PRO A 403 -56.66 -37.65 23.86
C PRO A 403 -56.91 -37.95 25.33
N ALA A 404 -58.17 -38.18 25.70
CA ALA A 404 -58.57 -38.41 27.09
C ALA A 404 -57.77 -39.56 27.72
N TYR A 405 -57.32 -39.36 28.97
CA TYR A 405 -56.52 -40.30 29.77
C TYR A 405 -55.11 -40.66 29.24
N ALA A 406 -54.74 -40.27 28.02
CA ALA A 406 -53.40 -40.44 27.48
C ALA A 406 -52.43 -39.36 28.00
N VAL A 407 -51.18 -39.77 28.27
CA VAL A 407 -50.10 -38.89 28.72
C VAL A 407 -48.94 -38.94 27.71
N SER A 408 -48.54 -37.78 27.20
CA SER A 408 -47.30 -37.62 26.43
C SER A 408 -46.12 -37.28 27.34
N ASN A 409 -44.90 -37.59 26.88
CA ASN A 409 -43.68 -37.09 27.51
C ASN A 409 -43.47 -35.58 27.23
N PRO A 410 -42.71 -34.86 28.08
CA PRO A 410 -42.33 -33.49 27.76
C PRO A 410 -41.56 -33.42 26.43
N ARG A 411 -41.86 -32.39 25.61
CA ARG A 411 -41.39 -32.20 24.22
C ARG A 411 -42.01 -33.10 23.14
N SER A 412 -43.04 -33.90 23.43
CA SER A 412 -43.77 -34.61 22.39
C SER A 412 -44.27 -33.69 21.27
N ASP A 413 -44.08 -34.14 20.02
CA ASP A 413 -44.29 -33.32 18.83
C ASP A 413 -45.46 -33.79 17.96
N SER A 414 -45.87 -35.05 18.13
CA SER A 414 -47.01 -35.65 17.44
C SER A 414 -48.01 -36.28 18.41
N VAL A 415 -49.20 -36.60 17.92
CA VAL A 415 -50.30 -37.14 18.77
C VAL A 415 -50.06 -38.60 19.15
N GLU A 416 -49.27 -39.30 18.35
CA GLU A 416 -48.83 -40.69 18.51
C GLU A 416 -47.92 -40.88 19.74
N ASP A 417 -47.31 -39.80 20.25
CA ASP A 417 -46.54 -39.79 21.49
C ASP A 417 -47.40 -39.86 22.77
N CYS A 418 -48.73 -39.69 22.65
CA CYS A 418 -49.67 -39.73 23.76
C CYS A 418 -50.02 -41.18 24.12
N VAL A 419 -49.48 -41.71 25.21
CA VAL A 419 -49.65 -43.13 25.62
C VAL A 419 -50.48 -43.28 26.89
N CYS A 420 -51.23 -44.37 27.03
CA CYS A 420 -51.92 -44.71 28.27
C CYS A 420 -50.90 -45.11 29.35
N PRO A 421 -50.95 -44.57 30.60
CA PRO A 421 -50.04 -44.97 31.66
C PRO A 421 -50.39 -46.37 32.19
N SER A 422 -49.39 -47.24 32.35
CA SER A 422 -49.54 -48.57 32.94
C SER A 422 -49.18 -48.57 34.43
N LEU A 423 -50.04 -49.16 35.27
CA LEU A 423 -49.75 -49.46 36.67
C LEU A 423 -49.27 -50.91 36.80
N LYS A 424 -48.25 -51.14 37.64
CA LYS A 424 -47.83 -52.48 38.05
C LYS A 424 -48.77 -52.97 39.16
N HIS A 425 -49.51 -54.06 38.94
CA HIS A 425 -49.53 -55.27 39.79
C HIS A 425 -50.58 -56.28 39.27
N ARG A 426 -50.19 -57.58 39.33
CA ARG A 426 -50.95 -58.85 39.15
C ARG A 426 -52.17 -58.90 38.19
N TYR A 427 -52.11 -59.87 37.27
CA TYR A 427 -53.11 -60.34 36.29
C TYR A 427 -53.30 -59.53 34.98
N PRO A 428 -53.57 -60.19 33.83
CA PRO A 428 -53.45 -59.56 32.50
C PRO A 428 -54.77 -59.02 31.94
N ARG A 429 -54.78 -57.74 31.54
CA ARG A 429 -55.78 -57.15 30.62
C ARG A 429 -55.09 -56.28 29.55
N ARG A 430 -55.29 -56.57 28.26
CA ARG A 430 -54.78 -55.79 27.11
C ARG A 430 -55.73 -54.62 26.79
N TYR A 431 -55.16 -53.53 26.30
CA TYR A 431 -55.89 -52.40 25.71
C TYR A 431 -55.57 -52.36 24.21
N SER A 432 -56.56 -52.07 23.36
CA SER A 432 -56.35 -51.98 21.90
C SER A 432 -55.50 -50.76 21.52
N LYS A 433 -54.75 -50.88 20.41
CA LYS A 433 -54.09 -49.76 19.72
C LYS A 433 -54.85 -49.33 18.47
N THR A 434 -56.16 -49.17 18.57
CA THR A 434 -56.97 -48.48 17.55
C THR A 434 -57.75 -47.34 18.19
N THR A 435 -57.46 -46.12 17.74
CA THR A 435 -58.28 -44.90 17.86
C THR A 435 -58.72 -44.44 19.27
N THR A 436 -57.97 -43.47 19.79
CA THR A 436 -58.46 -42.31 20.60
C THR A 436 -58.99 -42.46 22.04
N SER A 437 -59.09 -43.64 22.65
CA SER A 437 -59.31 -43.74 24.12
C SER A 437 -58.73 -45.01 24.76
N CYS A 438 -58.49 -44.99 26.08
CA CYS A 438 -57.95 -46.12 26.84
C CYS A 438 -59.09 -46.92 27.54
N MET A 439 -59.52 -48.08 27.03
CA MET A 439 -60.53 -48.98 27.67
C MET A 439 -60.08 -50.48 27.77
N LYS A 440 -60.62 -51.23 28.76
CA LYS A 440 -59.92 -52.26 29.58
C LYS A 440 -60.43 -53.74 29.46
N TYR A 441 -59.82 -54.65 28.68
CA TYR A 441 -60.27 -56.07 28.57
C TYR A 441 -59.16 -57.15 28.46
N SER A 442 -59.47 -58.46 28.53
CA SER A 442 -58.49 -59.56 28.73
C SER A 442 -58.29 -60.51 27.52
N CYS A 443 -57.26 -61.37 27.54
CA CYS A 443 -56.92 -62.29 26.43
C CYS A 443 -56.49 -63.71 26.85
N ARG A 444 -56.69 -64.67 25.93
CA ARG A 444 -56.05 -65.99 25.75
C ARG A 444 -56.06 -66.27 24.22
N LYS A 445 -55.34 -67.23 23.60
CA LYS A 445 -53.98 -67.81 23.71
C LYS A 445 -53.72 -68.53 22.34
N THR A 446 -52.51 -69.05 22.08
CA THR A 446 -52.14 -69.92 20.91
C THR A 446 -52.18 -69.23 19.52
N THR A 447 -51.43 -69.60 18.46
CA THR A 447 -50.27 -70.51 18.28
C THR A 447 -49.43 -70.05 17.07
N LEU A 448 -48.15 -70.49 17.00
CA LEU A 448 -47.31 -70.64 15.79
C LEU A 448 -47.11 -69.47 14.80
N CYS A 449 -45.85 -69.02 14.68
CA CYS A 449 -45.33 -68.37 13.47
C CYS A 449 -44.40 -69.32 12.71
N ARG A 450 -44.66 -69.58 11.42
CA ARG A 450 -43.58 -69.88 10.46
C ARG A 450 -43.90 -69.40 9.04
N VAL A 451 -43.27 -68.28 8.70
CA VAL A 451 -42.69 -67.91 7.39
C VAL A 451 -43.41 -68.36 6.11
N GLN A 452 -43.90 -67.37 5.35
CA GLN A 452 -43.50 -67.29 3.94
C GLN A 452 -43.30 -65.82 3.53
N ARG A 453 -42.31 -65.57 2.67
CA ARG A 453 -42.04 -64.25 2.10
C ARG A 453 -43.06 -63.97 1.00
N TRP A 454 -43.43 -62.71 0.84
CA TRP A 454 -43.32 -62.08 -0.47
C TRP A 454 -42.71 -60.68 -0.33
N CYS A 455 -41.96 -60.29 -1.35
CA CYS A 455 -41.23 -59.04 -1.39
C CYS A 455 -42.04 -58.01 -2.18
N ASP A 456 -41.86 -56.73 -1.87
CA ASP A 456 -41.90 -55.71 -2.89
C ASP A 456 -40.72 -54.74 -2.73
N GLY A 457 -39.79 -54.82 -3.69
CA GLY A 457 -38.87 -53.76 -4.12
C GLY A 457 -38.06 -52.98 -3.07
N ASP A 458 -36.94 -53.55 -2.64
CA ASP A 458 -35.64 -52.91 -2.34
C ASP A 458 -35.53 -51.37 -2.16
N SER A 459 -34.76 -50.85 -1.20
CA SER A 459 -33.71 -51.49 -0.38
C SER A 459 -33.53 -50.77 0.98
N LEU A 460 -33.49 -51.58 2.04
CA LEU A 460 -33.43 -51.11 3.43
C LEU A 460 -32.04 -50.63 3.85
N CYS A 461 -32.02 -49.64 4.75
CA CYS A 461 -30.89 -49.46 5.65
C CYS A 461 -30.73 -50.69 6.56
N ARG A 462 -29.50 -51.21 6.68
CA ARG A 462 -29.08 -52.05 7.82
C ARG A 462 -28.03 -51.32 8.66
N GLY A 463 -27.95 -51.70 9.93
CA GLY A 463 -26.89 -51.28 10.83
C GLY A 463 -26.31 -52.45 11.63
N PHE A 464 -25.12 -52.21 12.19
CA PHE A 464 -24.49 -52.86 13.34
C PHE A 464 -23.84 -54.27 13.23
N THR A 465 -22.49 -54.22 13.26
CA THR A 465 -21.50 -55.02 14.05
C THR A 465 -21.46 -56.55 14.05
N PHE A 466 -20.23 -57.08 14.04
CA PHE A 466 -19.84 -58.44 14.44
C PHE A 466 -19.22 -58.47 15.87
N PRO A 467 -19.15 -59.65 16.53
CA PRO A 467 -18.69 -59.82 17.91
C PRO A 467 -17.29 -60.47 18.05
N GLU A 468 -16.97 -60.85 19.31
CA GLU A 468 -15.80 -61.60 19.83
C GLU A 468 -14.48 -60.81 20.02
N GLY A 469 -13.85 -61.00 21.19
CA GLY A 469 -12.59 -60.33 21.58
C GLY A 469 -12.67 -59.21 22.65
N VAL A 470 -13.14 -59.55 23.86
CA VAL A 470 -12.69 -59.09 25.21
C VAL A 470 -11.56 -58.02 25.22
N ARG A 471 -11.55 -56.89 25.97
CA ARG A 471 -12.14 -56.47 27.26
C ARG A 471 -12.20 -54.91 27.35
N VAL A 472 -12.88 -54.35 28.36
CA VAL A 472 -12.78 -52.91 28.75
C VAL A 472 -11.93 -52.79 30.03
N GLY A 473 -11.12 -51.75 30.19
CA GLY A 473 -10.28 -51.54 31.39
C GLY A 473 -9.78 -50.11 31.59
N MET A 474 -9.72 -49.67 32.86
CA MET A 474 -9.34 -48.32 33.33
C MET A 474 -7.82 -48.18 33.52
N GLY A 475 -7.34 -47.00 33.96
CA GLY A 475 -6.15 -46.95 34.84
C GLY A 475 -5.11 -45.86 34.57
N CYS A 476 -4.26 -45.60 35.57
CA CYS A 476 -3.26 -44.53 35.58
C CYS A 476 -1.80 -45.01 35.53
N LYS A 477 -0.94 -44.10 35.04
CA LYS A 477 0.49 -43.85 35.35
C LYS A 477 1.36 -44.88 36.16
N ILE A 478 2.50 -45.22 35.52
CA ILE A 478 3.92 -45.04 35.98
C ILE A 478 4.63 -46.08 36.90
N ARG A 479 5.82 -46.53 36.43
CA ARG A 479 7.18 -46.71 37.07
C ARG A 479 7.81 -48.12 37.11
N GLY A 480 9.15 -48.16 37.05
CA GLY A 480 10.05 -49.32 37.34
C GLY A 480 10.18 -50.31 36.17
N LEU A 481 11.23 -50.37 35.32
CA LEU A 481 12.69 -50.51 35.50
C LEU A 481 13.16 -51.77 36.25
N SER A 482 13.67 -52.75 35.49
CA SER A 482 14.81 -53.62 35.85
C SER A 482 15.39 -54.23 34.57
N LYS A 483 16.68 -54.00 34.27
CA LYS A 483 17.39 -54.46 33.05
C LYS A 483 18.71 -55.16 33.42
N CYS A 484 19.00 -56.27 32.76
CA CYS A 484 20.33 -56.72 32.30
C CYS A 484 20.09 -57.38 30.90
N VAL A 485 20.84 -57.19 29.79
CA VAL A 485 22.30 -57.06 29.51
C VAL A 485 22.99 -58.43 29.69
N SER A 486 23.77 -59.04 28.77
CA SER A 486 24.17 -58.81 27.35
C SER A 486 24.66 -60.16 26.74
N ASP A 487 25.21 -60.37 25.53
CA ASP A 487 25.62 -59.54 24.36
C ASP A 487 25.51 -60.37 23.04
N ARG A 488 25.34 -59.69 21.90
CA ARG A 488 26.08 -59.88 20.62
C ARG A 488 25.40 -59.06 19.51
N ARG A 489 25.98 -58.04 18.88
CA ARG A 489 27.06 -57.05 19.14
C ARG A 489 26.57 -55.78 18.42
N SER A 490 26.83 -54.53 18.79
CA SER A 490 27.67 -53.86 19.78
C SER A 490 26.82 -52.73 20.41
N GLY A 491 27.14 -52.12 21.55
CA GLY A 491 28.40 -51.92 22.26
C GLY A 491 28.40 -50.47 22.75
N ASP A 492 28.03 -50.29 24.02
CA ASP A 492 27.97 -49.06 24.84
C ASP A 492 26.91 -47.95 24.63
N SER A 493 26.00 -47.89 25.62
CA SER A 493 26.03 -46.96 26.75
C SER A 493 26.44 -45.47 26.57
N THR A 494 25.52 -44.58 26.94
CA THR A 494 25.71 -43.26 27.61
C THR A 494 26.93 -42.35 27.34
N LEU A 495 26.64 -41.20 26.72
CA LEU A 495 27.02 -39.82 27.14
C LEU A 495 28.48 -39.54 27.60
N TYR A 496 29.32 -38.91 26.75
CA TYR A 496 29.67 -37.45 26.83
C TYR A 496 30.89 -37.00 25.94
N LEU A 497 30.86 -35.71 25.55
CA LEU A 497 32.00 -34.77 25.30
C LEU A 497 32.97 -34.85 24.08
N LYS A 498 32.90 -33.77 23.27
CA LYS A 498 33.99 -32.87 22.76
C LYS A 498 35.07 -33.34 21.72
N ARG A 499 34.86 -32.87 20.49
CA ARG A 499 35.56 -31.70 19.85
C ARG A 499 37.10 -31.71 19.64
N LYS A 500 37.53 -32.07 18.42
CA LYS A 500 38.61 -31.51 17.52
C LYS A 500 38.79 -32.58 16.40
N GLN A 501 39.20 -32.32 15.15
CA GLN A 501 40.13 -31.31 14.59
C GLN A 501 39.63 -30.72 13.25
N ILE A 502 40.28 -29.63 12.82
CA ILE A 502 40.22 -28.92 11.52
C ILE A 502 41.72 -28.59 11.25
N PRO A 503 42.32 -28.83 10.06
CA PRO A 503 42.11 -27.89 8.95
C PRO A 503 42.25 -28.36 7.49
N ASP A 504 41.80 -27.44 6.63
CA ASP A 504 42.17 -27.15 5.24
C ASP A 504 43.44 -27.82 4.67
N SER A 505 43.39 -28.18 3.38
CA SER A 505 43.84 -27.21 2.35
C SER A 505 43.81 -27.72 0.90
N VAL A 506 43.48 -26.81 -0.01
CA VAL A 506 44.15 -26.40 -1.28
C VAL A 506 44.91 -27.43 -2.14
N HIS A 507 45.53 -28.48 -1.60
CA HIS A 507 46.34 -29.46 -2.34
C HIS A 507 45.53 -30.15 -3.46
N LEU A 508 44.26 -30.49 -3.19
CA LEU A 508 43.36 -31.10 -4.19
C LEU A 508 43.06 -30.16 -5.37
N MET A 509 43.06 -28.83 -5.18
CA MET A 509 42.76 -27.87 -6.24
C MET A 509 43.94 -27.64 -7.20
N ARG A 510 45.17 -28.04 -6.84
CA ARG A 510 46.32 -28.01 -7.75
C ARG A 510 46.36 -29.21 -8.72
N ARG A 511 45.86 -30.38 -8.32
CA ARG A 511 45.76 -31.56 -9.22
C ARG A 511 44.77 -31.38 -10.38
N LEU A 512 43.77 -30.50 -10.24
CA LEU A 512 42.64 -30.42 -11.18
C LEU A 512 42.81 -29.42 -12.35
N ARG A 513 43.98 -28.77 -12.49
CA ARG A 513 44.34 -27.91 -13.66
C ARG A 513 43.30 -26.84 -14.08
N ILE A 514 42.52 -26.29 -13.14
CA ILE A 514 41.47 -25.29 -13.42
C ILE A 514 41.96 -23.85 -13.12
N LYS A 515 41.73 -22.94 -14.07
CA LYS A 515 42.24 -21.55 -14.05
C LYS A 515 41.71 -20.71 -12.87
N VAL A 516 42.62 -19.90 -12.30
CA VAL A 516 42.34 -18.77 -11.40
C VAL A 516 42.56 -17.44 -12.18
N PRO A 517 42.23 -16.24 -11.64
CA PRO A 517 41.25 -15.33 -12.25
C PRO A 517 41.88 -14.17 -13.05
N GLN A 518 41.04 -13.34 -13.67
CA GLN A 518 41.35 -11.91 -13.84
C GLN A 518 40.24 -11.02 -13.29
N CYS A 519 40.65 -9.88 -12.72
CA CYS A 519 39.80 -8.90 -12.04
C CYS A 519 39.82 -7.55 -12.76
N SER A 520 38.68 -6.84 -12.80
CA SER A 520 38.65 -5.42 -13.17
C SER A 520 38.77 -4.52 -11.93
N ARG A 521 39.55 -3.43 -12.07
CA ARG A 521 40.00 -2.57 -10.96
C ARG A 521 38.87 -1.68 -10.40
N SER A 522 38.75 -1.60 -9.07
CA SER A 522 38.08 -0.48 -8.39
C SER A 522 38.61 -0.27 -6.96
N GLY A 523 38.99 0.97 -6.62
CA GLY A 523 39.52 1.36 -5.30
C GLY A 523 39.31 2.86 -5.02
N PRO A 524 39.26 3.29 -3.73
CA PRO A 524 38.88 4.67 -3.36
C PRO A 524 40.06 5.65 -3.21
N GLN A 525 39.84 6.93 -3.57
CA GLN A 525 40.78 8.07 -3.41
C GLN A 525 40.31 9.08 -2.34
N ILE A 526 41.20 9.97 -1.87
CA ILE A 526 40.91 11.03 -0.87
C ILE A 526 41.21 12.43 -1.45
N THR A 527 40.30 13.40 -1.25
CA THR A 527 40.38 14.76 -1.81
C THR A 527 40.76 15.83 -0.79
N PHE A 528 41.54 16.83 -1.21
CA PHE A 528 41.82 18.06 -0.45
C PHE A 528 41.60 19.32 -1.30
N GLU A 529 41.31 20.46 -0.65
CA GLU A 529 41.18 21.78 -1.28
C GLU A 529 42.24 22.73 -0.71
N ARG A 530 42.76 23.66 -1.52
CA ARG A 530 43.49 24.85 -1.06
C ARG A 530 42.74 26.13 -1.41
N ARG A 531 42.98 27.19 -0.64
CA ARG A 531 42.52 28.55 -0.91
C ARG A 531 43.63 29.55 -0.66
N CYS A 532 43.89 30.37 -1.66
CA CYS A 532 44.96 31.33 -1.62
C CYS A 532 44.38 32.74 -1.96
N TYR A 533 45.08 33.84 -1.64
CA TYR A 533 44.75 35.28 -1.84
C TYR A 533 44.23 35.74 -3.24
N GLY A 534 43.07 35.24 -3.62
CA GLY A 534 42.38 35.43 -4.88
C GLY A 534 41.09 34.61 -4.84
N ARG A 535 40.28 34.55 -5.91
CA ARG A 535 39.05 33.72 -5.88
C ARG A 535 39.29 32.24 -6.19
N ASP A 536 40.53 31.87 -6.47
CA ASP A 536 40.87 30.55 -6.98
C ASP A 536 41.01 29.47 -5.91
N ARG A 537 40.59 28.27 -6.32
CA ARG A 537 40.52 27.06 -5.50
C ARG A 537 40.98 25.88 -6.33
N HIS A 538 42.18 25.40 -6.04
CA HIS A 538 42.65 24.12 -6.55
C HIS A 538 42.27 23.00 -5.59
N ALA A 539 41.90 21.84 -6.15
CA ALA A 539 41.57 20.64 -5.42
C ALA A 539 42.27 19.45 -6.07
N GLY A 540 42.86 18.57 -5.24
CA GLY A 540 43.60 17.39 -5.70
C GLY A 540 43.10 16.12 -5.00
N SER A 541 43.32 14.98 -5.64
CA SER A 541 42.96 13.65 -5.15
C SER A 541 44.22 12.81 -4.98
N LEU A 542 44.43 12.21 -3.82
CA LEU A 542 45.54 11.30 -3.55
C LEU A 542 45.01 9.86 -3.36
N PRO A 543 45.54 8.86 -4.09
CA PRO A 543 45.37 7.44 -3.79
C PRO A 543 46.17 7.01 -2.55
N VAL A 544 46.14 5.70 -2.25
CA VAL A 544 46.77 5.12 -1.06
C VAL A 544 48.26 4.90 -1.29
N GLY A 545 49.07 5.83 -0.78
CA GLY A 545 50.53 5.82 -0.92
C GLY A 545 51.11 7.23 -1.05
N ASP A 546 50.29 8.18 -1.52
CA ASP A 546 50.78 9.47 -2.00
C ASP A 546 50.81 10.57 -0.93
N TRP A 547 51.60 11.60 -1.21
CA TRP A 547 51.92 12.67 -0.26
C TRP A 547 51.89 14.05 -0.94
N SER A 548 51.76 15.14 -0.17
CA SER A 548 51.74 16.51 -0.73
C SER A 548 52.33 17.56 0.22
N VAL A 549 53.01 18.57 -0.35
CA VAL A 549 53.60 19.73 0.35
C VAL A 549 52.75 20.99 0.13
N VAL A 550 52.55 21.78 1.20
CA VAL A 550 51.46 22.78 1.24
C VAL A 550 51.90 24.22 0.89
N HIS A 551 52.94 24.42 0.04
CA HIS A 551 53.10 25.62 -0.83
C HIS A 551 54.05 25.40 -2.02
N TRP A 552 53.88 26.16 -3.11
CA TRP A 552 54.40 25.85 -4.47
C TRP A 552 55.93 25.74 -4.53
N ASN A 553 56.47 24.63 -5.02
CA ASN A 553 56.95 24.46 -6.41
C ASN A 553 57.41 23.00 -6.64
N ARG A 554 57.17 22.46 -7.85
CA ARG A 554 57.47 21.06 -8.31
C ARG A 554 56.70 19.94 -7.56
N CYS A 555 56.36 18.79 -8.14
CA CYS A 555 55.98 18.39 -9.50
C CYS A 555 54.94 17.25 -9.36
N ASP A 556 54.26 16.87 -10.45
CA ASP A 556 53.27 15.78 -10.48
C ASP A 556 53.92 14.44 -10.87
N ASN A 557 53.13 13.36 -10.90
CA ASN A 557 53.43 12.10 -11.58
C ASN A 557 52.42 11.91 -12.75
N ASP A 558 52.54 12.79 -13.75
CA ASP A 558 52.03 12.70 -15.14
C ASP A 558 50.51 12.67 -15.43
N ALA A 559 50.01 13.34 -16.48
CA ALA A 559 50.61 14.37 -17.34
C ALA A 559 49.50 15.24 -17.98
N GLY A 560 49.69 16.57 -18.02
CA GLY A 560 48.75 17.48 -18.68
C GLY A 560 48.64 18.89 -18.08
N LEU A 561 49.61 19.76 -18.41
CA LEU A 561 49.58 21.24 -18.36
C LEU A 561 49.72 21.98 -17.00
N CYS A 562 50.84 22.71 -16.88
CA CYS A 562 50.97 24.00 -16.17
C CYS A 562 50.18 25.10 -16.96
N GLU A 563 49.84 26.31 -16.49
CA GLU A 563 50.50 27.41 -15.75
C GLU A 563 49.40 28.38 -15.22
N ILE A 564 49.62 29.53 -14.54
CA ILE A 564 50.51 29.91 -13.42
C ILE A 564 49.86 31.12 -12.68
N ARG A 565 50.17 31.26 -11.37
CA ARG A 565 49.96 32.43 -10.45
C ARG A 565 48.52 32.99 -10.26
N HIS A 566 48.17 33.55 -9.11
CA HIS A 566 48.94 33.83 -7.88
C HIS A 566 48.52 32.93 -6.70
N CYS A 567 49.12 33.13 -5.52
CA CYS A 567 48.42 33.47 -4.25
C CYS A 567 49.03 32.84 -2.95
N ARG A 568 48.98 33.55 -1.79
CA ARG A 568 49.36 33.06 -0.43
C ARG A 568 48.18 32.42 0.35
N ILE A 569 48.40 31.45 1.27
CA ILE A 569 47.34 30.79 2.10
C ILE A 569 47.22 31.44 3.50
N HIS A 570 45.98 31.61 3.99
CA HIS A 570 45.67 32.12 5.33
C HIS A 570 45.63 31.05 6.46
N SER A 571 45.75 31.54 7.70
CA SER A 571 45.45 30.83 8.95
C SER A 571 44.08 30.13 8.94
N GLY A 572 44.06 28.83 9.24
CA GLY A 572 42.82 28.02 9.28
C GLY A 572 42.79 26.80 8.33
N ALA A 573 43.91 26.46 7.68
CA ALA A 573 44.02 25.36 6.71
C ALA A 573 43.51 24.00 7.21
N THR A 574 43.57 23.72 8.52
CA THR A 574 43.04 22.47 9.12
C THR A 574 41.54 22.28 8.95
N GLN A 575 40.76 23.34 8.72
CA GLN A 575 39.32 23.25 8.46
C GLN A 575 38.98 22.65 7.07
N GLN A 576 39.99 22.43 6.22
CA GLN A 576 39.81 22.07 4.81
C GLN A 576 39.89 20.55 4.55
N ILE A 577 40.29 19.75 5.54
CA ILE A 577 40.29 18.28 5.47
C ILE A 577 38.86 17.76 5.67
N LYS A 578 38.29 17.18 4.61
CA LYS A 578 36.88 16.77 4.56
C LYS A 578 36.78 15.26 4.31
N ASN A 579 35.80 14.63 4.95
CA ASN A 579 35.38 13.25 4.67
C ASN A 579 36.53 12.21 4.74
N ILE A 580 37.31 12.16 5.83
CA ILE A 580 38.22 11.03 6.07
C ILE A 580 37.36 9.76 6.13
N PRO A 581 37.52 8.78 5.23
CA PRO A 581 36.70 7.57 5.24
C PRO A 581 37.02 6.69 6.46
N GLU A 582 36.09 5.80 6.80
CA GLU A 582 36.34 4.79 7.83
C GLU A 582 37.58 3.96 7.47
N GLY A 583 38.49 3.78 8.42
CA GLY A 583 39.73 3.03 8.21
C GLY A 583 40.93 3.79 7.66
N PHE A 584 40.86 5.12 7.54
CA PHE A 584 41.99 5.95 7.13
C PHE A 584 42.46 6.89 8.25
N THR A 585 43.75 7.18 8.23
CA THR A 585 44.48 8.05 9.17
C THR A 585 45.15 9.18 8.39
N VAL A 586 45.01 10.40 8.88
CA VAL A 586 45.66 11.59 8.31
C VAL A 586 46.54 12.22 9.38
N ASP A 587 47.85 12.24 9.13
CA ASP A 587 48.87 12.82 9.99
C ASP A 587 49.25 14.22 9.49
N LEU A 588 49.22 15.21 10.38
CA LEU A 588 49.44 16.62 10.11
C LEU A 588 50.73 17.10 10.78
N TYR A 589 51.64 17.72 10.03
CA TYR A 589 52.97 18.08 10.50
C TYR A 589 53.24 19.59 10.45
N SER A 590 53.83 20.12 11.51
CA SER A 590 54.08 21.56 11.67
C SER A 590 55.32 22.10 10.93
N ARG A 591 56.03 21.27 10.17
CA ARG A 591 57.12 21.67 9.26
C ARG A 591 57.02 20.88 7.93
N ARG A 592 57.79 21.27 6.91
CA ARG A 592 57.90 20.57 5.62
C ARG A 592 58.52 19.16 5.80
N ARG A 593 58.42 18.32 4.76
CA ARG A 593 58.98 16.94 4.70
C ARG A 593 58.63 16.05 5.92
N PHE A 594 57.42 16.18 6.46
CA PHE A 594 56.89 15.39 7.60
C PHE A 594 57.69 15.49 8.91
N LYS A 595 58.42 16.60 9.12
CA LYS A 595 59.15 16.89 10.37
C LYS A 595 58.37 17.85 11.28
N GLY A 596 58.81 17.99 12.54
CA GLY A 596 58.18 18.85 13.55
C GLY A 596 56.97 18.21 14.24
N TYR A 597 56.22 19.01 15.01
CA TYR A 597 55.08 18.53 15.78
C TYR A 597 54.03 17.84 14.89
N LYS A 598 53.37 16.80 15.42
CA LYS A 598 52.46 15.91 14.69
C LYS A 598 51.07 15.84 15.32
N ALA A 599 50.01 15.86 14.51
CA ALA A 599 48.63 15.59 14.95
C ALA A 599 47.92 14.58 14.03
N THR A 600 47.30 13.55 14.60
CA THR A 600 46.67 12.43 13.84
C THR A 600 45.14 12.50 13.89
N LEU A 601 44.47 12.34 12.76
CA LEU A 601 43.01 12.26 12.61
C LEU A 601 42.59 10.87 12.10
N ARG A 602 41.56 10.25 12.72
CA ARG A 602 41.07 8.91 12.38
C ARG A 602 39.62 8.97 11.87
N GLY A 603 39.33 8.40 10.71
CA GLY A 603 37.97 8.35 10.14
C GLY A 603 37.04 7.28 10.78
N PRO A 604 35.71 7.36 10.59
CA PRO A 604 35.03 8.27 9.66
C PRO A 604 34.68 9.64 10.26
N ILE A 605 35.14 10.72 9.64
CA ILE A 605 34.90 12.11 10.08
C ILE A 605 34.04 12.85 9.03
N GLY A 606 32.76 13.03 9.35
CA GLY A 606 31.82 13.82 8.54
C GLY A 606 31.98 15.33 8.71
N ARG A 607 31.41 16.11 7.77
CA ARG A 607 31.53 17.58 7.57
C ARG A 607 31.39 18.53 8.78
N ARG A 608 31.02 18.06 9.98
CA ARG A 608 30.90 18.88 11.21
C ARG A 608 31.81 18.44 12.37
N CYS A 609 32.48 17.31 12.28
CA CYS A 609 33.20 16.74 13.43
C CYS A 609 34.51 17.47 13.79
N LEU A 610 35.14 18.18 12.85
CA LEU A 610 36.29 19.05 13.13
C LEU A 610 35.90 20.43 13.70
N GLN A 611 34.60 20.77 13.77
CA GLN A 611 34.15 22.09 14.26
C GLN A 611 34.10 22.20 15.79
N HIS A 612 34.32 21.11 16.54
CA HIS A 612 34.10 21.05 17.99
C HIS A 612 35.34 20.64 18.83
N VAL A 613 36.56 20.77 18.30
CA VAL A 613 37.77 20.65 19.14
C VAL A 613 38.17 22.03 19.67
N ARG A 614 37.55 22.47 20.77
CA ARG A 614 37.91 23.69 21.53
C ARG A 614 39.15 23.46 22.42
N ASP A 615 40.24 22.94 21.83
CA ASP A 615 41.52 22.77 22.50
C ASP A 615 42.39 24.01 22.24
N ARG A 616 42.66 24.82 23.28
CA ARG A 616 43.45 26.05 23.17
C ARG A 616 44.89 25.77 22.69
N ARG A 617 45.49 24.61 23.03
CA ARG A 617 46.85 24.26 22.59
C ARG A 617 46.93 24.03 21.08
N ARG A 618 45.85 23.54 20.45
CA ARG A 618 45.79 23.29 19.00
C ARG A 618 45.62 24.53 18.13
N ARG A 619 45.22 25.69 18.68
CA ARG A 619 45.17 26.96 17.91
C ARG A 619 46.53 27.42 17.41
N ARG A 620 47.64 27.14 18.12
CA ARG A 620 49.00 27.45 17.64
C ARG A 620 49.41 26.58 16.43
N PHE A 621 48.80 25.40 16.27
CA PHE A 621 49.13 24.42 15.22
C PHE A 621 48.49 24.78 13.86
N THR A 622 47.31 25.39 13.85
CA THR A 622 46.56 25.69 12.62
C THR A 622 47.22 26.72 11.71
N ASN A 623 48.22 27.44 12.23
CA ASN A 623 48.96 28.49 11.54
C ASN A 623 50.38 28.02 11.13
N ARG A 624 50.80 26.82 11.53
CA ARG A 624 52.13 26.24 11.22
C ARG A 624 52.05 24.92 10.43
N LEU A 625 50.87 24.51 9.96
CA LEU A 625 50.72 23.27 9.17
C LEU A 625 51.44 23.38 7.81
N GLN A 626 52.42 22.50 7.54
CA GLN A 626 53.27 22.59 6.35
C GLN A 626 53.40 21.28 5.54
N SER A 627 53.10 20.11 6.11
CA SER A 627 53.01 18.85 5.34
C SER A 627 51.99 17.86 5.94
N VAL A 628 51.49 16.93 5.12
CA VAL A 628 50.41 15.99 5.47
C VAL A 628 50.72 14.58 4.94
N LYS A 629 50.62 13.56 5.79
CA LYS A 629 50.86 12.14 5.44
C LYS A 629 49.57 11.33 5.63
N ILE A 630 49.09 10.65 4.58
CA ILE A 630 47.90 9.79 4.66
C ILE A 630 48.36 8.33 4.83
N ARG A 631 47.71 7.59 5.73
CA ARG A 631 47.98 6.16 5.97
C ARG A 631 46.67 5.39 6.12
N LYS A 632 46.62 4.17 5.59
CA LYS A 632 45.55 3.21 5.93
C LYS A 632 45.71 2.82 7.40
N GLN A 633 44.62 2.68 8.14
CA GLN A 633 44.71 2.27 9.55
C GLN A 633 45.16 0.80 9.63
N PRO A 634 46.24 0.47 10.37
CA PRO A 634 46.63 -0.92 10.60
C PRO A 634 45.46 -1.70 11.21
N GLY A 635 45.18 -2.90 10.70
CA GLY A 635 44.05 -3.73 11.13
C GLY A 635 42.67 -3.30 10.61
N PHE A 636 42.55 -2.29 9.74
CA PHE A 636 41.24 -1.92 9.20
C PHE A 636 40.75 -2.84 8.07
N VAL A 637 39.67 -3.57 8.34
CA VAL A 637 38.88 -4.31 7.36
C VAL A 637 37.55 -3.55 7.10
N PRO A 638 37.24 -3.14 5.86
CA PRO A 638 35.98 -2.46 5.56
C PRO A 638 34.78 -3.42 5.68
N ILE A 639 34.02 -3.35 6.78
CA ILE A 639 32.86 -4.22 7.01
C ILE A 639 31.67 -3.73 6.17
N LYS A 640 31.46 -4.37 5.02
CA LYS A 640 30.52 -3.99 3.94
C LYS A 640 29.01 -3.95 4.31
N TYR A 641 28.63 -4.18 5.58
CA TYR A 641 27.23 -4.47 5.99
C TYR A 641 26.76 -3.84 7.33
N ALA A 642 27.40 -2.78 7.84
CA ALA A 642 26.92 -2.10 9.05
C ALA A 642 25.56 -1.38 8.85
N GLY A 643 24.66 -1.44 9.83
CA GLY A 643 23.34 -0.81 9.81
C GLY A 643 22.21 -1.66 10.45
N TRP A 644 21.02 -1.08 10.56
CA TRP A 644 19.81 -1.75 11.04
C TRP A 644 19.06 -2.36 9.86
N CYS A 645 18.79 -3.66 9.88
CA CYS A 645 17.91 -4.27 8.89
C CYS A 645 16.44 -4.02 9.25
N SER A 646 15.76 -3.23 8.43
CA SER A 646 14.35 -2.87 8.60
C SER A 646 13.44 -3.68 7.67
N MET A 647 12.36 -4.25 8.21
CA MET A 647 11.34 -5.01 7.49
C MET A 647 9.98 -4.32 7.64
N TRP A 648 9.30 -4.01 6.53
CA TRP A 648 8.14 -3.12 6.49
C TRP A 648 6.87 -3.88 6.08
N TYR A 649 5.79 -3.67 6.83
CA TYR A 649 4.53 -4.40 6.73
C TYR A 649 3.36 -3.41 6.57
N TRP A 650 2.89 -3.22 5.34
CA TRP A 650 1.75 -2.33 5.01
C TRP A 650 0.40 -2.99 5.25
N ASN A 651 -0.54 -2.24 5.84
CA ASN A 651 -1.91 -2.65 6.16
C ASN A 651 -2.02 -4.07 6.76
N PRO A 652 -1.20 -4.44 7.78
CA PRO A 652 -1.06 -5.81 8.26
C PRO A 652 -2.34 -6.40 8.89
N LEU A 653 -3.35 -5.56 9.16
CA LEU A 653 -4.67 -5.94 9.69
C LEU A 653 -5.83 -5.35 8.84
N GLY A 654 -5.54 -4.87 7.62
CA GLY A 654 -6.52 -4.32 6.69
C GLY A 654 -7.33 -3.15 7.26
N ARG A 655 -8.67 -3.22 7.16
CA ARG A 655 -9.58 -2.17 7.61
C ARG A 655 -9.72 -2.06 9.14
N SER A 656 -9.15 -2.98 9.92
CA SER A 656 -9.27 -2.99 11.38
C SER A 656 -8.46 -1.91 12.10
N GLY A 657 -7.47 -1.33 11.43
CA GLY A 657 -6.42 -0.54 12.08
C GLY A 657 -5.44 -1.41 12.87
N ILE A 658 -4.37 -0.80 13.36
CA ILE A 658 -3.38 -1.40 14.26
C ILE A 658 -3.58 -0.73 15.63
N ARG A 659 -3.80 -1.49 16.71
CA ARG A 659 -3.85 -0.94 18.09
C ARG A 659 -2.66 -1.38 18.95
N HIS A 660 -2.03 -2.48 18.55
CA HIS A 660 -0.85 -3.08 19.16
C HIS A 660 -0.02 -3.68 18.03
N PHE A 661 1.29 -3.84 18.23
CA PHE A 661 2.18 -4.37 17.21
C PHE A 661 1.72 -5.77 16.72
N PRO A 662 1.48 -5.97 15.40
CA PRO A 662 0.89 -7.20 14.89
C PRO A 662 1.85 -8.40 14.97
N LYS A 663 1.31 -9.63 14.94
CA LYS A 663 2.11 -10.87 14.86
C LYS A 663 2.72 -11.03 13.45
N VAL A 664 3.79 -10.29 13.16
CA VAL A 664 4.46 -10.25 11.84
C VAL A 664 5.19 -11.55 11.43
N ALA A 665 5.31 -12.54 12.32
CA ALA A 665 5.97 -13.82 12.03
C ALA A 665 5.29 -14.65 10.91
N HIS A 666 4.07 -14.30 10.51
CA HIS A 666 3.34 -14.92 9.41
C HIS A 666 2.94 -13.91 8.31
N LEU A 667 3.57 -12.72 8.31
CA LEU A 667 3.40 -11.69 7.29
C LEU A 667 4.65 -11.60 6.42
N PHE A 668 4.46 -11.36 5.13
CA PHE A 668 5.58 -11.06 4.24
C PHE A 668 5.88 -9.57 4.27
N PRO A 669 7.13 -9.13 4.56
CA PRO A 669 7.49 -7.72 4.51
C PRO A 669 7.56 -7.25 3.06
N GLN A 670 6.74 -6.27 2.67
CA GLN A 670 6.71 -5.80 1.27
C GLN A 670 7.96 -5.00 0.90
N VAL A 671 8.71 -4.51 1.88
CA VAL A 671 10.02 -3.84 1.68
C VAL A 671 10.98 -4.28 2.79
N ALA A 672 12.25 -4.49 2.43
CA ALA A 672 13.36 -4.52 3.38
C ALA A 672 14.43 -3.50 2.99
N LYS A 673 15.02 -2.84 3.99
CA LYS A 673 16.10 -1.84 3.79
C LYS A 673 17.08 -1.86 4.95
N VAL A 674 18.37 -1.70 4.68
CA VAL A 674 19.34 -1.29 5.69
C VAL A 674 19.17 0.21 5.95
N VAL A 675 18.95 0.59 7.21
CA VAL A 675 18.93 1.99 7.64
C VAL A 675 20.05 2.20 8.67
N GLN A 676 20.88 3.22 8.48
CA GLN A 676 22.08 3.41 9.31
C GLN A 676 21.78 3.81 10.76
N ARG A 677 20.58 4.33 11.01
CA ARG A 677 20.06 4.74 12.31
C ARG A 677 18.54 4.70 12.29
N VAL A 678 17.94 4.54 13.46
CA VAL A 678 16.49 4.73 13.66
C VAL A 678 16.30 6.11 14.28
N ASP A 679 16.19 7.12 13.41
CA ASP A 679 15.92 8.53 13.73
C ASP A 679 14.99 9.06 12.62
N PHE A 680 13.72 8.68 12.70
CA PHE A 680 12.64 9.10 11.81
C PHE A 680 11.72 10.05 12.56
N ARG A 681 11.61 11.30 12.11
CA ARG A 681 10.91 12.37 12.84
C ARG A 681 9.58 12.76 12.22
N HIS A 682 9.36 12.38 10.97
CA HIS A 682 8.17 12.68 10.18
C HIS A 682 7.96 11.58 9.12
N ASP A 683 6.73 11.39 8.67
CA ASP A 683 6.34 10.50 7.55
C ASP A 683 7.30 10.55 6.37
N SER A 684 7.76 11.74 5.98
CA SER A 684 8.62 11.94 4.81
C SER A 684 9.98 11.23 4.92
N GLU A 685 10.48 10.99 6.14
CA GLU A 685 11.73 10.26 6.39
C GLU A 685 11.51 8.74 6.31
N PHE A 686 10.36 8.24 6.76
CA PHE A 686 9.94 6.86 6.52
C PHE A 686 9.71 6.60 5.02
N ILE A 687 8.96 7.49 4.36
CA ILE A 687 8.66 7.46 2.92
C ILE A 687 9.95 7.50 2.09
N ALA A 688 10.97 8.26 2.52
CA ALA A 688 12.27 8.33 1.82
C ALA A 688 13.02 6.98 1.77
N VAL A 689 12.75 6.05 2.70
CA VAL A 689 13.33 4.71 2.72
C VAL A 689 12.63 3.74 1.75
N VAL A 690 11.32 3.92 1.54
CA VAL A 690 10.44 2.93 0.88
C VAL A 690 9.82 3.37 -0.46
N GLY A 691 9.67 4.68 -0.70
CA GLY A 691 9.25 5.24 -1.99
C GLY A 691 7.74 5.30 -2.28
N SER A 692 6.87 5.17 -1.26
CA SER A 692 5.40 5.20 -1.39
C SER A 692 4.75 6.17 -0.39
N GLY A 693 3.54 6.67 -0.69
CA GLY A 693 2.86 7.77 0.04
C GLY A 693 2.33 7.46 1.45
N HIS A 694 1.28 8.21 1.87
CA HIS A 694 0.69 8.26 3.23
C HIS A 694 1.04 7.10 4.18
N PHE A 695 1.67 7.42 5.30
CA PHE A 695 2.34 6.46 6.15
C PHE A 695 1.43 5.87 7.25
N ASP A 696 0.16 5.64 6.93
CA ASP A 696 -0.82 5.07 7.87
C ASP A 696 -0.81 3.52 7.84
N ARG A 697 -1.14 2.89 8.97
CA ARG A 697 -1.35 1.44 9.12
C ARG A 697 -0.16 0.60 8.66
N VAL A 698 0.99 0.85 9.24
CA VAL A 698 2.25 0.20 8.91
C VAL A 698 2.90 -0.34 10.19
N ALA A 699 3.49 -1.52 10.10
CA ALA A 699 4.38 -2.04 11.12
C ALA A 699 5.79 -2.19 10.55
N ILE A 700 6.82 -1.96 11.36
CA ILE A 700 8.23 -2.11 11.02
C ILE A 700 8.91 -2.93 12.11
N THR A 701 9.79 -3.85 11.73
CA THR A 701 10.80 -4.39 12.64
C THR A 701 12.19 -3.92 12.24
N PHE A 702 13.07 -3.71 13.22
CA PHE A 702 14.48 -3.40 13.02
C PHE A 702 15.33 -4.43 13.76
N LYS A 703 16.24 -5.11 13.06
CA LYS A 703 17.21 -6.05 13.65
C LYS A 703 18.63 -5.49 13.48
N GLY A 704 19.44 -5.57 14.53
CA GLY A 704 20.84 -5.16 14.51
C GLY A 704 21.57 -5.54 15.80
N THR A 705 22.84 -5.14 15.88
CA THR A 705 23.72 -5.42 17.01
C THR A 705 24.31 -4.12 17.52
N LEU A 706 24.11 -3.82 18.81
CA LEU A 706 24.72 -2.68 19.50
C LEU A 706 26.03 -3.14 20.14
N ARG A 707 27.16 -2.65 19.64
CA ARG A 707 28.48 -2.93 20.22
C ARG A 707 28.79 -1.97 21.36
N ILE A 708 29.01 -2.52 22.54
CA ILE A 708 29.45 -1.83 23.76
C ILE A 708 30.96 -2.06 23.91
N ARG A 709 31.76 -0.97 23.97
CA ARG A 709 33.24 -1.04 24.06
C ARG A 709 33.75 -0.90 25.48
N LYS A 710 33.10 -0.07 26.28
CA LYS A 710 33.27 0.09 27.72
C LYS A 710 32.05 -0.46 28.41
N GLU A 711 32.24 -1.41 29.31
CA GLU A 711 31.16 -1.89 30.15
C GLU A 711 30.65 -0.81 31.11
N GLY A 712 29.50 -1.07 31.73
CA GLY A 712 28.90 -0.20 32.73
C GLY A 712 27.47 0.21 32.39
N ARG A 713 27.00 1.30 32.99
CA ARG A 713 25.58 1.66 33.05
C ARG A 713 25.11 2.41 31.79
N TYR A 714 24.26 1.78 30.99
CA TYR A 714 23.69 2.37 29.76
C TYR A 714 22.19 2.64 29.89
N ARG A 715 21.77 3.86 29.54
CA ARG A 715 20.37 4.24 29.33
C ARG A 715 20.04 4.13 27.84
N ILE A 716 19.00 3.38 27.50
CA ILE A 716 18.46 3.26 26.13
C ILE A 716 17.04 3.81 26.12
N CYS A 717 16.68 4.54 25.06
CA CYS A 717 15.35 5.12 24.91
C CYS A 717 14.74 4.83 23.54
N THR A 718 13.41 4.67 23.51
CA THR A 718 12.59 4.95 22.32
C THR A 718 11.90 6.30 22.49
N ASN A 719 11.59 6.95 21.38
CA ASN A 719 10.56 7.97 21.28
C ASN A 719 9.73 7.64 20.05
N SER A 720 8.42 7.40 20.20
CA SER A 720 7.58 6.95 19.08
C SER A 720 6.15 7.49 19.09
N ASP A 721 5.58 7.55 17.89
CA ASP A 721 4.17 7.80 17.55
C ASP A 721 3.85 6.91 16.34
N ASP A 722 2.97 5.91 16.40
CA ASP A 722 2.36 5.29 17.60
C ASP A 722 3.40 4.41 18.39
N GLY A 723 3.13 3.11 18.55
CA GLY A 723 3.74 2.25 19.57
C GLY A 723 5.05 1.56 19.17
N SER A 724 5.96 1.40 20.14
CA SER A 724 7.28 0.78 19.94
C SER A 724 7.72 -0.16 21.07
N HIS A 725 8.62 -1.10 20.75
CA HIS A 725 9.28 -1.98 21.72
C HIS A 725 10.73 -2.25 21.32
N ILE A 726 11.67 -2.21 22.26
CA ILE A 726 13.06 -2.69 22.10
C ILE A 726 13.23 -3.96 22.93
N HIS A 727 13.78 -5.01 22.30
CA HIS A 727 14.30 -6.19 22.96
C HIS A 727 15.82 -6.11 22.89
N LEU A 728 16.48 -6.36 24.02
CA LEU A 728 17.93 -6.33 24.18
C LEU A 728 18.37 -7.69 24.73
N ASP A 729 19.19 -8.40 23.95
CA ASP A 729 19.61 -9.78 24.20
C ASP A 729 18.43 -10.74 24.29
N GLY A 730 17.52 -10.63 23.31
CA GLY A 730 16.29 -11.39 23.20
C GLY A 730 15.19 -11.02 24.20
N ARG A 731 15.53 -10.41 25.34
CA ARG A 731 14.60 -10.03 26.41
C ARG A 731 13.97 -8.65 26.15
N ALA A 732 12.68 -8.49 26.46
CA ALA A 732 12.00 -7.20 26.35
C ALA A 732 12.65 -6.17 27.31
N PHE A 733 12.97 -4.97 26.80
CA PHE A 733 13.76 -3.99 27.55
C PHE A 733 13.05 -2.64 27.71
N VAL A 734 12.73 -1.96 26.60
CA VAL A 734 11.94 -0.72 26.56
C VAL A 734 10.64 -0.97 25.83
N SER A 735 9.53 -0.44 26.34
CA SER A 735 8.19 -0.65 25.78
C SER A 735 7.38 0.64 25.86
N SER A 736 6.80 1.06 24.73
CA SER A 736 5.78 2.11 24.64
C SER A 736 4.62 1.54 23.82
N PRO A 737 3.71 0.77 24.45
CA PRO A 737 2.60 0.12 23.75
C PRO A 737 1.42 1.08 23.50
N GLY A 738 0.54 0.66 22.59
CA GLY A 738 -0.73 1.31 22.31
C GLY A 738 -0.64 2.40 21.25
N LEU A 739 -1.77 3.09 21.04
CA LEU A 739 -1.85 4.32 20.25
C LEU A 739 -1.45 5.51 21.11
N HIS A 740 -0.59 6.41 20.63
CA HIS A 740 -0.18 7.60 21.36
C HIS A 740 0.66 8.58 20.51
N PRO A 741 0.57 9.91 20.75
CA PRO A 741 1.49 10.90 20.19
C PRO A 741 2.96 10.66 20.61
N PRO A 742 3.95 11.44 20.13
CA PRO A 742 5.38 11.13 20.30
C PRO A 742 5.79 11.03 21.76
N ARG A 743 5.99 9.79 22.25
CA ARG A 743 6.22 9.48 23.66
C ARG A 743 7.60 8.84 23.86
N LYS A 744 8.46 9.53 24.62
CA LYS A 744 9.77 9.00 25.02
C LYS A 744 9.63 8.03 26.19
N ARG A 745 10.20 6.83 26.07
CA ARG A 745 10.37 5.86 27.16
C ARG A 745 11.83 5.43 27.21
N CYS A 746 12.41 5.35 28.40
CA CYS A 746 13.80 4.98 28.61
C CYS A 746 13.90 3.87 29.66
N ARG A 747 14.95 3.05 29.57
CA ARG A 747 15.36 2.13 30.64
C ARG A 747 16.88 2.06 30.70
N THR A 748 17.40 1.84 31.90
CA THR A 748 18.84 1.76 32.18
C THR A 748 19.20 0.34 32.60
N ARG A 749 20.34 -0.20 32.14
CA ARG A 749 20.91 -1.49 32.54
C ARG A 749 22.42 -1.43 32.44
N ASN A 750 23.12 -2.20 33.27
CA ASN A 750 24.53 -2.45 33.05
C ASN A 750 24.68 -3.36 31.81
N LEU A 751 25.60 -3.00 30.91
CA LEU A 751 25.96 -3.81 29.75
C LEU A 751 27.44 -4.15 29.85
N SER A 752 27.74 -5.43 29.64
CA SER A 752 29.08 -5.95 29.46
C SER A 752 29.73 -5.34 28.22
N LYS A 753 31.06 -5.33 28.17
CA LYS A 753 31.80 -5.09 26.92
C LYS A 753 31.50 -6.23 25.94
N GLY A 754 31.05 -5.91 24.73
CA GLY A 754 30.68 -6.91 23.72
C GLY A 754 29.55 -6.48 22.78
N ASP A 755 29.06 -7.45 22.01
CA ASP A 755 27.97 -7.27 21.06
C ASP A 755 26.62 -7.68 21.66
N HIS A 756 25.75 -6.69 21.86
CA HIS A 756 24.40 -6.90 22.35
C HIS A 756 23.40 -6.95 21.19
N SER A 757 22.54 -7.96 21.16
CA SER A 757 21.55 -8.11 20.09
C SER A 757 20.34 -7.22 20.33
N VAL A 758 19.92 -6.47 19.32
CA VAL A 758 18.82 -5.51 19.45
C VAL A 758 17.75 -5.80 18.40
N PHE A 759 16.52 -6.00 18.88
CA PHE A 759 15.34 -6.19 18.03
C PHE A 759 14.24 -5.21 18.41
N MET A 760 13.96 -4.28 17.49
CA MET A 760 12.94 -3.24 17.68
C MET A 760 11.69 -3.55 16.87
N LYS A 761 10.54 -3.20 17.43
CA LYS A 761 9.21 -3.25 16.83
C LYS A 761 8.65 -1.84 16.87
N PHE A 762 8.03 -1.38 15.79
CA PHE A 762 7.34 -0.09 15.72
C PHE A 762 6.07 -0.24 14.86
N PHE A 763 4.97 0.41 15.21
CA PHE A 763 3.82 0.52 14.32
C PHE A 763 3.21 1.92 14.35
N GLU A 764 2.56 2.26 13.26
CA GLU A 764 1.76 3.47 13.06
C GLU A 764 0.38 3.06 12.58
N ASN A 765 -0.69 3.62 13.17
CA ASN A 765 -2.07 3.33 12.78
C ASN A 765 -2.67 4.41 11.86
N GLY A 766 -2.33 5.67 12.08
CA GLY A 766 -2.66 6.79 11.20
C GLY A 766 -2.66 8.11 11.94
N GLY A 767 -1.95 9.09 11.40
CA GLY A 767 -1.52 10.26 12.14
C GLY A 767 -0.26 10.87 11.51
N GLY A 768 0.72 11.21 12.33
CA GLY A 768 2.06 11.61 11.88
C GLY A 768 3.11 10.77 12.58
N ALA A 769 3.80 9.92 11.83
CA ALA A 769 4.68 8.94 12.44
C ALA A 769 5.99 9.54 12.98
N TYR A 770 6.42 9.03 14.12
CA TYR A 770 7.71 9.33 14.73
C TYR A 770 8.33 8.03 15.28
N MET A 771 9.63 7.81 15.05
CA MET A 771 10.37 6.71 15.68
C MET A 771 11.87 7.02 15.76
N ARG A 772 12.37 7.22 16.99
CA ARG A 772 13.79 7.42 17.29
C ARG A 772 14.27 6.47 18.39
N ALA A 773 15.43 5.85 18.20
CA ALA A 773 16.11 5.02 19.19
C ALA A 773 17.49 5.60 19.56
N THR A 774 17.71 5.84 20.85
CA THR A 774 18.94 6.46 21.39
C THR A 774 19.55 5.65 22.54
N TYR A 775 20.83 5.88 22.80
CA TYR A 775 21.54 5.36 23.96
C TYR A 775 22.54 6.38 24.54
N SER A 776 22.83 6.25 25.83
CA SER A 776 23.85 7.02 26.56
C SER A 776 24.51 6.16 27.62
N GLY A 777 25.83 6.28 27.79
CA GLY A 777 26.60 5.59 28.83
C GLY A 777 28.12 5.81 28.65
N PRO A 778 28.97 4.95 29.23
CA PRO A 778 30.43 5.05 29.14
C PRO A 778 30.99 5.26 27.72
N ASP A 779 30.49 4.55 26.70
CA ASP A 779 30.91 4.69 25.30
C ASP A 779 30.60 6.06 24.67
N THR A 780 29.61 6.79 25.22
CA THR A 780 29.18 8.09 24.70
C THR A 780 29.60 9.26 25.59
N GLY A 781 30.32 8.98 26.69
CA GLY A 781 30.61 9.96 27.74
C GLY A 781 29.34 10.50 28.41
N GLY A 782 28.33 9.64 28.62
CA GLY A 782 27.03 10.01 29.17
C GLY A 782 26.10 10.77 28.20
N VAL A 783 26.60 11.27 27.07
CA VAL A 783 25.79 12.03 26.09
C VAL A 783 24.83 11.12 25.34
N GLU A 784 23.58 11.52 25.16
CA GLU A 784 22.59 10.75 24.38
C GLU A 784 22.89 10.81 22.87
N ARG A 785 23.10 9.64 22.26
CA ARG A 785 23.44 9.47 20.83
C ARG A 785 22.43 8.57 20.12
N ASP A 786 22.27 8.74 18.81
CA ASP A 786 21.50 7.83 17.97
C ASP A 786 22.09 6.42 18.05
N MET A 787 21.26 5.40 18.26
CA MET A 787 21.73 4.02 18.35
C MET A 787 22.15 3.52 16.96
N ARG A 788 23.40 3.02 16.86
CA ARG A 788 23.97 2.47 15.63
C ARG A 788 24.12 0.96 15.77
N SER A 789 23.85 0.26 14.67
CA SER A 789 24.06 -1.19 14.58
C SER A 789 25.37 -1.46 13.84
N VAL A 790 26.24 -2.31 14.42
CA VAL A 790 27.48 -2.78 13.74
C VAL A 790 27.20 -3.84 12.66
N GLY A 791 25.95 -4.29 12.54
CA GLY A 791 25.48 -5.27 11.56
C GLY A 791 24.32 -6.10 12.13
N HIS A 792 23.67 -6.91 11.30
CA HIS A 792 22.50 -7.73 11.69
C HIS A 792 22.70 -9.24 11.41
N GLY A 793 23.93 -9.66 11.08
CA GLY A 793 24.34 -11.06 10.96
C GLY A 793 23.80 -11.82 9.75
N GLY A 794 23.53 -11.14 8.62
CA GLY A 794 23.03 -11.80 7.40
C GLY A 794 22.78 -10.81 6.25
N SER A 795 22.09 -11.23 5.19
CA SER A 795 21.68 -10.33 4.10
C SER A 795 20.39 -9.59 4.46
N CYS A 796 20.37 -8.24 4.38
CA CYS A 796 19.15 -7.48 4.65
C CYS A 796 18.26 -7.38 3.41
N VAL A 797 17.61 -8.49 3.10
CA VAL A 797 16.79 -8.67 1.90
C VAL A 797 15.44 -9.22 2.35
N ALA A 798 14.34 -8.62 1.88
CA ALA A 798 13.02 -9.25 2.01
C ALA A 798 13.10 -10.56 1.23
N PRO A 799 12.66 -11.71 1.78
CA PRO A 799 12.99 -13.05 1.24
C PRO A 799 12.92 -13.10 -0.29
N LYS A 800 14.05 -13.41 -0.92
CA LYS A 800 14.33 -13.04 -2.32
C LYS A 800 13.70 -14.03 -3.29
N ALA A 801 12.38 -13.96 -3.46
CA ALA A 801 11.68 -14.74 -4.48
C ALA A 801 11.74 -14.01 -5.84
N GLU A 802 12.61 -14.46 -6.75
CA GLU A 802 12.73 -13.93 -8.12
C GLU A 802 11.60 -14.39 -9.05
N CYS A 803 10.37 -14.03 -8.68
CA CYS A 803 9.17 -14.31 -9.45
C CYS A 803 8.99 -13.29 -10.59
N LYS A 804 9.46 -13.66 -11.79
CA LYS A 804 9.22 -12.91 -13.04
C LYS A 804 7.71 -12.79 -13.34
N CYS A 805 7.30 -11.67 -13.95
CA CYS A 805 5.90 -11.24 -14.02
C CYS A 805 4.97 -12.20 -14.79
N GLY A 806 3.85 -12.57 -14.15
CA GLY A 806 2.77 -13.38 -14.71
C GLY A 806 1.65 -13.58 -13.68
N SER A 807 0.43 -13.89 -14.12
CA SER A 807 -0.78 -13.93 -13.28
C SER A 807 -0.87 -15.17 -12.37
N GLY A 808 -0.01 -15.24 -11.35
CA GLY A 808 0.10 -16.40 -10.47
C GLY A 808 0.57 -16.12 -9.04
N TRP A 809 0.80 -17.22 -8.33
CA TRP A 809 1.44 -17.34 -7.03
C TRP A 809 2.95 -17.40 -7.20
N CYS A 810 3.66 -16.73 -6.32
CA CYS A 810 5.11 -16.79 -6.20
C CYS A 810 5.49 -17.84 -5.17
N SER A 811 6.25 -18.87 -5.55
CA SER A 811 6.68 -19.96 -4.66
C SER A 811 8.14 -19.82 -4.26
N GLU A 812 8.45 -20.12 -3.00
CA GLU A 812 9.80 -20.22 -2.41
C GLU A 812 9.99 -21.64 -1.88
N PHE A 813 11.10 -22.30 -2.23
CA PHE A 813 11.41 -23.67 -1.84
C PHE A 813 12.59 -23.74 -0.86
N PHE A 814 12.45 -24.60 0.14
CA PHE A 814 13.42 -24.83 1.21
C PHE A 814 13.68 -26.34 1.29
N PHE A 815 14.77 -26.80 0.70
CA PHE A 815 15.22 -28.19 0.82
C PHE A 815 16.03 -28.35 2.11
N ASP A 816 15.83 -29.47 2.81
CA ASP A 816 16.44 -29.76 4.11
C ASP A 816 16.39 -28.59 5.11
N PRO A 817 15.17 -28.11 5.47
CA PRO A 817 14.99 -26.92 6.29
C PRO A 817 15.52 -27.05 7.72
N ASN A 818 15.90 -28.25 8.16
CA ASN A 818 16.42 -28.52 9.51
C ASN A 818 17.87 -29.05 9.50
N GLY A 819 18.51 -29.15 8.33
CA GLY A 819 19.88 -29.64 8.16
C GLY A 819 20.06 -31.16 8.31
N HIS A 820 19.16 -31.86 9.03
CA HIS A 820 19.12 -33.33 9.07
C HIS A 820 17.71 -33.93 9.28
N ARG A 821 17.47 -35.00 8.53
CA ARG A 821 16.52 -36.13 8.67
C ARG A 821 14.99 -35.89 8.73
N GLN A 822 14.39 -34.90 9.41
CA GLN A 822 12.90 -34.80 9.47
C GLN A 822 12.31 -33.37 9.56
N VAL A 823 11.14 -33.17 8.93
CA VAL A 823 10.32 -31.94 8.90
C VAL A 823 8.93 -32.22 9.49
N ARG A 824 8.82 -32.32 10.82
CA ARG A 824 7.55 -32.67 11.49
C ARG A 824 6.53 -31.52 11.63
N ASN A 825 6.95 -30.29 11.37
CA ASN A 825 6.19 -29.07 11.64
C ASN A 825 6.62 -27.96 10.67
N TYR A 826 5.75 -26.96 10.47
CA TYR A 826 6.02 -25.79 9.63
C TYR A 826 7.36 -25.11 10.01
N PRO A 827 8.40 -25.16 9.16
CA PRO A 827 9.67 -24.55 9.51
C PRO A 827 9.57 -23.02 9.54
N ASN A 828 10.41 -22.39 10.36
CA ASN A 828 10.53 -20.94 10.36
C ASN A 828 11.39 -20.49 9.17
N VAL A 829 10.76 -20.34 8.00
CA VAL A 829 11.43 -19.99 6.74
C VAL A 829 12.24 -18.68 6.79
N HIS A 830 12.01 -17.80 7.76
CA HIS A 830 12.85 -16.60 7.96
C HIS A 830 14.23 -16.90 8.58
N LYS A 831 14.47 -18.14 9.02
CA LYS A 831 15.78 -18.66 9.42
C LYS A 831 16.47 -19.47 8.31
N LEU A 832 15.81 -19.64 7.15
CA LEU A 832 16.26 -20.54 6.09
C LEU A 832 16.64 -19.76 4.83
N ASN A 833 17.67 -20.24 4.15
CA ASN A 833 18.02 -19.74 2.82
C ASN A 833 17.11 -20.44 1.80
N GLY A 834 16.17 -19.69 1.21
CA GLY A 834 15.33 -20.19 0.11
C GLY A 834 16.19 -20.51 -1.12
N GLN A 835 16.04 -21.71 -1.68
CA GLN A 835 16.95 -22.25 -2.69
C GLN A 835 16.43 -22.11 -4.12
N ALA A 836 15.12 -21.97 -4.31
CA ALA A 836 14.50 -21.71 -5.61
C ALA A 836 13.23 -20.88 -5.47
N ALA A 837 12.93 -20.07 -6.50
CA ALA A 837 11.67 -19.36 -6.64
C ALA A 837 11.09 -19.44 -8.06
N LYS A 838 9.80 -19.77 -8.17
CA LYS A 838 9.08 -19.91 -9.45
C LYS A 838 7.62 -19.46 -9.32
N VAL A 839 6.95 -19.18 -10.44
CA VAL A 839 5.54 -18.76 -10.47
C VAL A 839 4.63 -19.91 -10.90
N VAL A 840 3.53 -20.14 -10.18
CA VAL A 840 2.42 -21.02 -10.60
C VAL A 840 1.12 -20.24 -10.73
N SER A 841 0.35 -20.42 -11.80
CA SER A 841 -0.96 -19.78 -11.93
C SER A 841 -1.97 -20.24 -10.87
N LYS A 842 -1.84 -21.50 -10.41
CA LYS A 842 -2.66 -22.16 -9.37
C LYS A 842 -1.80 -23.16 -8.59
N ILE A 843 -2.01 -23.30 -7.29
CA ILE A 843 -1.37 -24.35 -6.48
C ILE A 843 -2.16 -25.65 -6.66
N ASN A 844 -1.63 -26.57 -7.47
CA ASN A 844 -2.27 -27.83 -7.84
C ASN A 844 -1.22 -28.91 -8.18
N PHE A 845 -0.44 -29.30 -7.18
CA PHE A 845 0.53 -30.38 -7.28
C PHE A 845 -0.15 -31.68 -6.82
N ARG A 846 -0.08 -32.72 -7.66
CA ARG A 846 -0.84 -33.97 -7.46
C ARG A 846 -0.03 -35.10 -6.82
N ASN A 847 1.30 -35.04 -6.95
CA ASN A 847 2.28 -36.03 -6.51
C ASN A 847 3.70 -35.41 -6.64
N ASP A 848 4.71 -36.14 -6.16
CA ASP A 848 6.14 -35.78 -6.20
C ASP A 848 6.60 -35.43 -7.59
N ARG A 849 6.25 -36.25 -8.59
CA ARG A 849 6.66 -36.06 -9.99
C ARG A 849 6.21 -34.70 -10.53
N ALA A 850 5.03 -34.21 -10.13
CA ALA A 850 4.55 -32.88 -10.51
C ALA A 850 5.34 -31.75 -9.82
N LEU A 851 5.76 -31.93 -8.57
CA LEU A 851 6.54 -30.97 -7.80
C LEU A 851 8.01 -30.93 -8.28
N GLN A 852 8.62 -32.09 -8.51
CA GLN A 852 9.94 -32.31 -9.12
C GLN A 852 10.04 -31.69 -10.52
N ARG A 853 9.09 -32.01 -11.42
CA ARG A 853 9.08 -31.49 -12.81
C ARG A 853 8.93 -29.97 -12.84
N PHE A 854 8.13 -29.39 -11.95
CA PHE A 854 8.02 -27.93 -11.83
C PHE A 854 9.33 -27.27 -11.42
N LEU A 855 10.13 -27.94 -10.59
CA LEU A 855 11.42 -27.44 -10.13
C LEU A 855 12.55 -27.63 -11.13
N GLY A 856 12.47 -28.61 -12.04
CA GLY A 856 13.52 -28.89 -13.01
C GLY A 856 14.75 -29.55 -12.36
N ALA A 857 14.54 -30.29 -11.27
CA ALA A 857 15.61 -31.01 -10.59
C ALA A 857 15.88 -32.33 -11.32
N SER A 858 16.96 -32.40 -12.10
CA SER A 858 17.41 -33.61 -12.83
C SER A 858 18.04 -34.70 -11.93
N ARG A 859 17.68 -34.78 -10.64
CA ARG A 859 18.20 -35.83 -9.75
C ARG A 859 17.37 -37.11 -9.88
N LYS A 860 18.02 -38.18 -10.38
CA LYS A 860 17.48 -39.54 -10.40
C LYS A 860 17.27 -40.08 -8.97
N LYS A 861 16.22 -40.90 -8.80
CA LYS A 861 15.93 -41.85 -7.69
C LYS A 861 15.95 -41.30 -6.24
N SER A 862 14.80 -40.81 -5.77
CA SER A 862 14.19 -40.96 -4.41
C SER A 862 13.04 -39.95 -4.25
N GLY A 863 12.21 -40.07 -3.21
CA GLY A 863 11.02 -39.23 -2.96
C GLY A 863 11.33 -37.74 -2.86
N PHE A 864 10.33 -36.87 -3.01
CA PHE A 864 10.53 -35.42 -2.87
C PHE A 864 10.47 -34.97 -1.40
N ASP A 865 11.21 -35.70 -0.58
CA ASP A 865 11.11 -35.69 0.87
C ASP A 865 11.80 -34.46 1.48
N ARG A 866 11.42 -34.11 2.71
CA ARG A 866 12.09 -33.07 3.54
C ARG A 866 12.17 -31.71 2.87
N VAL A 867 11.12 -31.32 2.15
CA VAL A 867 10.97 -29.98 1.57
C VAL A 867 9.97 -29.14 2.37
N ALA A 868 10.16 -27.83 2.40
CA ALA A 868 9.08 -26.89 2.66
C ALA A 868 8.91 -25.91 1.50
N VAL A 869 7.68 -25.48 1.26
CA VAL A 869 7.31 -24.57 0.16
C VAL A 869 6.40 -23.48 0.70
N ARG A 870 6.75 -22.21 0.45
CA ARG A 870 5.89 -21.05 0.73
C ARG A 870 5.37 -20.47 -0.58
N PHE A 871 4.05 -20.44 -0.75
CA PHE A 871 3.38 -19.76 -1.86
C PHE A 871 2.81 -18.41 -1.39
N ASN A 872 3.35 -17.31 -1.89
CA ASN A 872 2.87 -15.96 -1.70
C ASN A 872 1.98 -15.54 -2.88
N GLY A 873 0.83 -14.92 -2.61
CA GLY A 873 -0.11 -14.51 -3.67
C GLY A 873 -1.08 -13.40 -3.24
N ILE A 874 -1.81 -12.89 -4.23
CA ILE A 874 -2.89 -11.91 -4.02
C ILE A 874 -4.21 -12.51 -4.46
N LEU A 875 -5.06 -12.88 -3.49
CA LEU A 875 -6.42 -13.32 -3.73
C LEU A 875 -7.32 -12.09 -3.95
N ARG A 876 -7.61 -11.77 -5.22
CA ARG A 876 -8.56 -10.70 -5.55
C ARG A 876 -10.00 -11.17 -5.42
N ILE A 877 -10.65 -10.75 -4.34
CA ILE A 877 -12.07 -10.96 -4.11
C ILE A 877 -12.87 -9.84 -4.79
N ARG A 878 -13.66 -10.18 -5.83
CA ARG A 878 -14.51 -9.23 -6.56
C ARG A 878 -15.81 -8.94 -5.80
N LYS A 879 -16.39 -9.96 -5.15
CA LYS A 879 -17.67 -9.88 -4.44
C LYS A 879 -17.51 -10.42 -3.00
N GLY A 880 -17.34 -9.51 -2.03
CA GLY A 880 -17.18 -9.88 -0.63
C GLY A 880 -18.32 -10.76 -0.07
N GLY A 881 -18.00 -11.57 0.95
CA GLY A 881 -18.91 -12.52 1.59
C GLY A 881 -18.18 -13.65 2.31
N ARG A 882 -18.91 -14.71 2.67
CA ARG A 882 -18.35 -15.93 3.27
C ARG A 882 -17.72 -16.79 2.17
N TYR A 883 -16.43 -17.11 2.33
CA TYR A 883 -15.69 -18.05 1.51
C TYR A 883 -15.34 -19.27 2.35
N ARG A 884 -15.55 -20.47 1.80
CA ARG A 884 -14.93 -21.71 2.30
C ARG A 884 -13.58 -21.82 1.61
N LEU A 885 -12.52 -21.81 2.39
CA LEU A 885 -11.13 -21.92 1.95
C LEU A 885 -10.64 -23.30 2.39
N CYS A 886 -9.87 -23.99 1.55
CA CYS A 886 -9.33 -25.32 1.87
C CYS A 886 -7.89 -25.47 1.41
N THR A 887 -7.13 -26.25 2.16
CA THR A 887 -5.91 -26.90 1.68
C THR A 887 -6.14 -28.41 1.64
N SER A 888 -5.56 -29.08 0.66
CA SER A 888 -5.45 -30.54 0.60
C SER A 888 -3.98 -30.83 0.43
N SER A 889 -3.37 -31.51 1.38
CA SER A 889 -1.93 -31.74 1.37
C SER A 889 -1.51 -33.08 1.96
N ASP A 890 -0.31 -33.46 1.57
CA ASP A 890 0.47 -34.61 1.99
C ASP A 890 1.93 -34.12 1.96
N ASP A 891 2.65 -33.95 3.07
CA ASP A 891 2.20 -33.85 4.47
C ASP A 891 1.42 -32.53 4.75
N GLY A 892 1.95 -31.64 5.59
CA GLY A 892 1.21 -30.58 6.27
C GLY A 892 1.16 -29.26 5.50
N SER A 893 0.04 -28.53 5.62
CA SER A 893 -0.11 -27.20 5.01
C SER A 893 -0.96 -26.24 5.83
N ARG A 894 -0.69 -24.93 5.72
CA ARG A 894 -1.55 -23.87 6.24
C ARG A 894 -1.76 -22.79 5.20
N LEU A 895 -2.96 -22.21 5.22
CA LEU A 895 -3.30 -21.01 4.46
C LEU A 895 -3.54 -19.86 5.44
N LEU A 896 -2.92 -18.71 5.20
CA LEU A 896 -3.22 -17.44 5.83
C LEU A 896 -3.83 -16.47 4.83
N ILE A 897 -4.79 -15.66 5.30
CA ILE A 897 -5.34 -14.53 4.55
C ILE A 897 -5.18 -13.27 5.41
N ASP A 898 -4.58 -12.21 4.85
CA ASP A 898 -4.23 -10.96 5.53
C ASP A 898 -3.51 -11.20 6.87
N GLY A 899 -2.54 -12.11 6.88
CA GLY A 899 -1.75 -12.48 8.06
C GLY A 899 -2.49 -13.29 9.14
N ARG A 900 -3.78 -13.60 8.95
CA ARG A 900 -4.57 -14.40 9.90
C ARG A 900 -4.70 -15.83 9.41
N MET A 901 -4.56 -16.80 10.31
CA MET A 901 -4.74 -18.23 10.00
C MET A 901 -6.14 -18.47 9.42
N ALA A 902 -6.17 -18.91 8.17
CA ALA A 902 -7.39 -19.21 7.43
C ALA A 902 -7.72 -20.69 7.48
N VAL A 903 -6.75 -21.56 7.17
CA VAL A 903 -6.85 -23.02 7.27
C VAL A 903 -5.55 -23.52 7.90
N ASP A 904 -5.67 -24.43 8.87
CA ASP A 904 -4.55 -25.20 9.40
C ASP A 904 -4.79 -26.68 9.05
N ASN A 905 -3.79 -27.31 8.43
CA ASN A 905 -3.72 -28.73 8.08
C ASN A 905 -2.32 -29.24 8.44
N GLY A 906 -1.86 -28.97 9.67
CA GLY A 906 -0.52 -29.33 10.12
C GLY A 906 -0.38 -30.78 10.62
N GLY A 907 0.84 -31.09 11.04
CA GLY A 907 1.29 -32.42 11.41
C GLY A 907 1.70 -33.27 10.21
N LEU A 908 2.28 -34.43 10.48
CA LEU A 908 2.51 -35.48 9.48
C LEU A 908 1.20 -36.19 9.17
N HIS A 909 0.92 -36.46 7.89
CA HIS A 909 -0.24 -37.22 7.43
C HIS A 909 -0.23 -37.43 5.92
N GLY A 910 -0.75 -38.58 5.48
CA GLY A 910 -1.19 -38.81 4.10
C GLY A 910 -2.22 -37.77 3.62
N THR A 911 -2.49 -37.75 2.30
CA THR A 911 -3.26 -36.72 1.60
C THR A 911 -4.60 -36.40 2.29
N ARG A 912 -4.63 -35.27 3.01
CA ARG A 912 -5.77 -34.84 3.85
C ARG A 912 -6.25 -33.46 3.45
N LYS A 913 -7.57 -33.28 3.39
CA LYS A 913 -8.21 -31.99 3.09
C LYS A 913 -8.81 -31.35 4.34
N ARG A 914 -8.34 -30.16 4.71
CA ARG A 914 -8.97 -29.32 5.75
C ARG A 914 -9.56 -28.06 5.13
N CYS A 915 -10.65 -27.59 5.73
CA CYS A 915 -11.41 -26.44 5.22
C CYS A 915 -11.90 -25.55 6.37
N SER A 916 -11.99 -24.25 6.11
CA SER A 916 -12.50 -23.27 7.06
C SER A 916 -13.35 -22.21 6.35
N HIS A 917 -14.29 -21.60 7.07
CA HIS A 917 -15.10 -20.51 6.55
C HIS A 917 -14.58 -19.16 7.05
N LYS A 918 -14.17 -18.27 6.14
CA LYS A 918 -13.76 -16.89 6.46
C LYS A 918 -14.61 -15.88 5.70
N TYR A 919 -14.88 -14.73 6.32
CA TYR A 919 -15.52 -13.60 5.64
C TYR A 919 -14.43 -12.72 5.03
N LEU A 920 -14.48 -12.56 3.71
CA LEU A 920 -13.55 -11.72 2.95
C LEU A 920 -14.31 -10.51 2.36
N SER A 921 -13.69 -9.34 2.39
CA SER A 921 -14.23 -8.12 1.77
C SER A 921 -14.06 -8.15 0.25
N ALA A 922 -14.68 -7.22 -0.48
CA ALA A 922 -14.25 -6.97 -1.85
C ALA A 922 -12.92 -6.18 -1.84
N GLY A 923 -11.93 -6.66 -2.59
CA GLY A 923 -10.57 -6.10 -2.61
C GLY A 923 -9.51 -7.14 -2.92
N ASN A 924 -8.26 -6.71 -2.89
CA ASN A 924 -7.10 -7.60 -2.92
C ASN A 924 -6.79 -8.04 -1.49
N HIS A 925 -6.73 -9.35 -1.26
CA HIS A 925 -6.32 -9.97 0.00
C HIS A 925 -4.96 -10.62 -0.16
N VAL A 926 -4.08 -10.47 0.83
CA VAL A 926 -2.77 -11.15 0.83
C VAL A 926 -3.01 -12.60 1.22
N ALA A 927 -2.55 -13.54 0.41
CA ALA A 927 -2.66 -14.97 0.67
C ALA A 927 -1.27 -15.59 0.77
N VAL A 928 -1.03 -16.34 1.84
CA VAL A 928 0.22 -17.09 2.05
C VAL A 928 -0.13 -18.53 2.35
N VAL A 929 0.46 -19.47 1.63
CA VAL A 929 0.33 -20.91 1.88
C VAL A 929 1.69 -21.46 2.23
N ASP A 930 1.84 -22.01 3.42
CA ASP A 930 3.00 -22.84 3.75
C ASP A 930 2.62 -24.30 3.57
N PHE A 931 3.51 -25.07 2.96
CA PHE A 931 3.43 -26.52 2.77
C PHE A 931 4.76 -27.13 3.23
N PHE A 932 4.74 -28.34 3.76
CA PHE A 932 5.95 -29.14 3.98
C PHE A 932 5.66 -30.61 3.71
N GLU A 933 6.72 -31.32 3.36
CA GLU A 933 6.78 -32.76 3.16
C GLU A 933 7.92 -33.32 4.00
N ASN A 934 7.71 -34.45 4.67
CA ASN A 934 8.73 -35.13 5.46
C ASN A 934 9.25 -36.41 4.81
N GLY A 935 8.38 -37.18 4.14
CA GLY A 935 8.72 -38.37 3.37
C GLY A 935 7.51 -39.25 3.10
N GLY A 936 7.38 -39.69 1.85
CA GLY A 936 6.18 -40.37 1.37
C GLY A 936 5.80 -39.90 -0.04
N GLY A 937 4.60 -39.35 -0.19
CA GLY A 937 4.08 -38.88 -1.47
C GLY A 937 3.59 -37.43 -1.43
N ALA A 938 4.39 -36.48 -1.91
CA ALA A 938 4.11 -35.05 -1.75
C ALA A 938 2.91 -34.56 -2.60
N SER A 939 1.90 -33.95 -1.98
CA SER A 939 0.82 -33.27 -2.71
C SER A 939 0.35 -31.97 -2.06
N ILE A 940 -0.05 -30.98 -2.87
CA ILE A 940 -0.63 -29.72 -2.36
C ILE A 940 -1.60 -29.07 -3.36
N LYS A 941 -2.84 -28.86 -2.93
CA LYS A 941 -3.90 -28.18 -3.68
C LYS A 941 -4.61 -27.16 -2.79
N VAL A 942 -4.84 -25.95 -3.31
CA VAL A 942 -5.46 -24.85 -2.53
C VAL A 942 -6.74 -24.39 -3.22
N PHE A 943 -7.84 -24.42 -2.48
CA PHE A 943 -9.18 -24.18 -3.00
C PHE A 943 -9.88 -23.00 -2.32
N TYR A 944 -10.78 -22.37 -3.07
CA TYR A 944 -11.77 -21.44 -2.56
C TYR A 944 -13.15 -21.71 -3.17
N ARG A 945 -14.19 -21.53 -2.35
CA ARG A 945 -15.60 -21.66 -2.72
C ARG A 945 -16.36 -20.50 -2.11
N GLY A 946 -17.00 -19.67 -2.93
CA GLY A 946 -17.73 -18.50 -2.44
C GLY A 946 -18.39 -17.68 -3.54
N PRO A 947 -18.78 -16.42 -3.25
CA PRO A 947 -19.47 -15.55 -4.20
C PRO A 947 -18.79 -15.41 -5.57
N ASP A 948 -17.46 -15.29 -5.63
CA ASP A 948 -16.72 -15.13 -6.89
C ASP A 948 -16.66 -16.40 -7.75
N THR A 949 -16.80 -17.59 -7.13
CA THR A 949 -16.81 -18.88 -7.82
C THR A 949 -18.23 -19.35 -8.14
N ARG A 950 -19.25 -18.49 -7.94
CA ARG A 950 -20.68 -18.85 -7.97
C ARG A 950 -21.01 -20.04 -7.07
N GLY A 951 -20.33 -20.16 -5.93
CA GLY A 951 -20.52 -21.26 -4.98
C GLY A 951 -19.97 -22.63 -5.43
N ARG A 952 -19.31 -22.74 -6.58
CA ARG A 952 -18.54 -23.94 -6.96
C ARG A 952 -17.16 -23.91 -6.30
N GLU A 953 -16.60 -25.05 -5.94
CA GLU A 953 -15.21 -25.09 -5.48
C GLU A 953 -14.26 -24.91 -6.68
N ARG A 954 -13.23 -24.07 -6.54
CA ARG A 954 -12.22 -23.84 -7.58
C ARG A 954 -10.84 -23.75 -6.94
N LEU A 955 -9.81 -24.09 -7.71
CA LEU A 955 -8.43 -23.78 -7.34
C LEU A 955 -8.26 -22.26 -7.17
N MET A 956 -7.54 -21.86 -6.13
CA MET A 956 -7.39 -20.46 -5.73
C MET A 956 -6.43 -19.72 -6.69
N PRO A 957 -6.86 -18.64 -7.36
CA PRO A 957 -6.00 -17.83 -8.23
C PRO A 957 -5.21 -16.77 -7.43
N SER A 958 -4.11 -16.29 -8.01
CA SER A 958 -3.39 -15.10 -7.55
C SER A 958 -3.21 -14.09 -8.70
N VAL A 959 -3.15 -12.78 -8.39
CA VAL A 959 -3.15 -11.69 -9.39
C VAL A 959 -1.98 -10.69 -9.27
N TRP A 960 -0.76 -11.18 -9.09
CA TRP A 960 0.45 -10.35 -8.95
C TRP A 960 0.72 -9.41 -10.17
N HIS A 961 1.48 -8.32 -9.98
CA HIS A 961 1.21 -7.00 -10.60
C HIS A 961 1.82 -6.60 -11.99
N ASN A 962 1.06 -5.73 -12.68
CA ASN A 962 1.42 -4.54 -13.50
C ASN A 962 2.34 -4.65 -14.77
N PRO A 963 1.82 -4.44 -15.99
CA PRO A 963 2.60 -4.49 -17.26
C PRO A 963 3.66 -3.40 -17.51
N LYS A 964 3.62 -2.24 -16.83
CA LYS A 964 4.45 -1.07 -17.20
C LYS A 964 5.93 -1.09 -16.74
N LYS A 965 6.47 -2.25 -16.35
CA LYS A 965 7.88 -2.44 -15.97
C LYS A 965 8.56 -3.68 -16.58
N CYS A 966 7.92 -4.31 -17.57
CA CYS A 966 8.62 -5.25 -18.44
C CYS A 966 9.34 -4.41 -19.52
N GLY A 967 10.67 -4.47 -19.56
CA GLY A 967 11.47 -3.64 -20.47
C GLY A 967 11.30 -4.05 -21.93
N ALA A 968 11.45 -3.07 -22.83
CA ALA A 968 11.67 -3.36 -24.24
C ALA A 968 13.13 -3.82 -24.44
N VAL A 969 13.30 -5.11 -24.74
CA VAL A 969 14.50 -5.76 -25.30
C VAL A 969 13.95 -6.97 -26.08
N GLY A 970 14.24 -7.19 -27.35
CA GLY A 970 14.85 -6.35 -28.38
C GLY A 970 14.45 -6.94 -29.74
N SER A 971 14.66 -6.20 -30.84
CA SER A 971 14.43 -6.76 -32.18
C SER A 971 15.60 -7.69 -32.56
N SER A 972 15.30 -8.94 -32.88
CA SER A 972 16.18 -9.84 -33.65
C SER A 972 15.29 -10.87 -34.35
N GLY A 973 15.41 -10.98 -35.68
CA GLY A 973 14.42 -11.66 -36.53
C GLY A 973 14.41 -13.20 -36.43
N GLY A 974 13.38 -13.81 -37.03
CA GLY A 974 13.22 -15.26 -37.08
C GLY A 974 11.85 -15.70 -37.59
N LYS A 975 11.71 -15.78 -38.93
CA LYS A 975 10.72 -16.49 -39.76
C LYS A 975 9.28 -16.72 -39.21
N ARG A 976 8.29 -16.21 -39.95
CA ARG A 976 6.88 -16.64 -39.88
C ARG A 976 6.74 -18.14 -40.23
N PRO A 977 5.87 -18.89 -39.53
CA PRO A 977 5.11 -19.99 -40.12
C PRO A 977 3.82 -19.46 -40.80
N SER A 978 3.35 -20.19 -41.81
CA SER A 978 2.24 -19.84 -42.70
C SER A 978 0.84 -19.97 -42.07
N LYS A 979 -0.12 -19.24 -42.63
CA LYS A 979 -1.56 -19.48 -42.42
C LYS A 979 -2.02 -20.61 -43.37
N PRO A 980 -2.91 -21.53 -42.95
CA PRO A 980 -3.84 -22.18 -43.86
C PRO A 980 -4.87 -21.16 -44.39
N ARG A 981 -5.28 -21.31 -45.66
CA ARG A 981 -6.33 -20.48 -46.28
C ARG A 981 -7.69 -21.19 -46.20
N GLY A 982 -8.73 -20.40 -45.89
CA GLY A 982 -10.06 -20.49 -46.51
C GLY A 982 -11.12 -21.37 -45.85
N PRO A 983 -12.39 -21.28 -46.32
CA PRO A 983 -12.94 -20.31 -47.28
C PRO A 983 -13.75 -19.17 -46.61
N ALA A 984 -14.36 -18.31 -47.42
CA ALA A 984 -15.07 -17.11 -47.00
C ALA A 984 -16.55 -17.36 -46.63
N ALA A 985 -17.21 -16.33 -46.08
CA ALA A 985 -18.61 -16.33 -45.67
C ALA A 985 -19.59 -16.25 -46.86
N PRO A 986 -20.89 -16.45 -46.59
CA PRO A 986 -21.90 -15.55 -47.13
C PRO A 986 -22.43 -14.60 -46.04
N VAL A 987 -22.61 -13.34 -46.41
CA VAL A 987 -23.40 -12.35 -45.66
C VAL A 987 -24.86 -12.54 -46.02
N CYS A 988 -25.76 -12.57 -45.03
CA CYS A 988 -27.14 -12.17 -45.27
C CYS A 988 -27.80 -11.56 -44.01
N LYS A 989 -28.92 -10.87 -44.22
CA LYS A 989 -29.48 -9.82 -43.34
C LYS A 989 -30.28 -10.36 -42.15
N GLY A 990 -30.40 -9.54 -41.11
CA GLY A 990 -31.18 -9.76 -39.89
C GLY A 990 -30.96 -8.64 -38.87
#